data_AF-A0A971FE78-F1
#
_entry.id   AF-A0A971FE78-F1
#
_cell.length_a   1.000
_cell.length_b   1.000
_cell.length_c   1.000
_cell.angle_alpha   90.00
_cell.angle_beta   90.00
_cell.angle_gamma   90.00
#
_symmetry.space_group_name_H-M   'P 1'
#
loop_
_entity.id
_entity.type
_entity.pdbx_description
1 polymer ?
#
loop_
_entity_poly.entity_id
_entity_poly.type
_entity_poly.pdbx_seq_one_letter_code
_entity_poly.pdbx_strand_id
1 'polypeptide(L)'
;MPASLWGQASLYRDEWGVPHVFAETPLALGFAFGYAQAEDHLEPMLLAYRMANGRLAAVLGPAYAPSDEFSLRMGHARIAEAAWPTADPVTRDLCEGFALGVNAFLVDRPDKTPAWADGVQPKDILALWHAFLMSFAPLDLPGVYRNAPAMETGNCWALAPSRTEENKATLVINPHHYYEGPFQWFEAHLVLDDLNVYGAALRGIPAVVQGFNASLGWGLTPNFPDFADVYDEQAATGGDAANPRDPRVSEEAPVPPEAVMLLEYMASAQPYYVRTESGLEERYVPTAASPRGPILEGAQGGLFSWRIGGYGLTGGIRQLVEMGRARNTAQFQAALGMAQLPCFHVLCADREGSLFYLYNALTGLRKEISPELQAQMGVGPLVYDRPLPMGVDLLGWGELVAPDALPSILNPPSGWLQASGGPPWLATAEPPFGPQNWPAWLARDPDAYRGRRVRQLLGVGTRSFRDNQSMLYDTVVPAAMDAVPLLLTLAEKRPDLVQSAHPDMAAGLDLMRGWNFTADAASTGMTFYHVWWAMLRGQAGAVGAGDAALYAWIGSGSPEAQDAMIRAAGDAARVLQNEFQTLSVPWGDVHALRRGAREAAAPGAATGEPVLLLSDSAYEGGKWQAAYGTGLALAVQFGETPEAVSVSPFGSSEDPDSPHYADQMDLLLERRFKPVRYATESVLRYAESATGLRVTLLPPGVTGSLTLTGAAPIRARAVTRVEAPAALPEGKAAFSLYVLPERVPAGVPTAVDIVMQLAPEMCPDAGLGGLSLFALEEGMDWYPLPAQECDAANRLFRGRHDAPAKAYALVGPAELLPAPAATPEDAQGEEAAPPPSGAPLGLDVLLGDNRQLQGDMARRTFKFERHDQTDGGEAAAPAPGDAEAEGPSGGRVFKIENLSGFRNTGDVLPVPEVPGFQFGPGARKSDEERARRAGSRVFRMERLDKVELPDGTGVSSGKQETPEVSPDATVGGVVPEKAPPASGGDGAAASPAPETKVPSPDAAETKERPALPKIPEVVPVDPNFNFGPAYKGPAETQTEEGGGKRVFKIERSPKTEE
;
A
#
# COMPACT_ATOMS: atom_id res chain seq x y z
N MET A 1 18.68 6.85 -27.00
CA MET A 1 18.79 6.16 -25.70
C MET A 1 17.48 5.50 -25.27
N PRO A 2 16.29 6.15 -25.23
CA PRO A 2 15.08 5.47 -24.74
C PRO A 2 14.65 4.27 -25.60
N ALA A 3 14.65 4.42 -26.93
CA ALA A 3 14.23 3.35 -27.85
C ALA A 3 15.07 2.06 -27.75
N SER A 4 16.37 2.14 -27.43
CA SER A 4 17.22 0.95 -27.27
C SER A 4 16.93 0.18 -25.97
N LEU A 5 16.45 0.85 -24.92
CA LEU A 5 16.04 0.20 -23.66
C LEU A 5 14.68 -0.49 -23.83
N TRP A 6 13.75 0.10 -24.57
CA TRP A 6 12.52 -0.58 -25.03
C TRP A 6 12.77 -1.77 -25.97
N GLY A 7 14.00 -1.98 -26.45
CA GLY A 7 14.43 -3.19 -27.14
C GLY A 7 14.82 -4.35 -26.23
N GLN A 8 15.07 -4.07 -24.95
CA GLN A 8 15.46 -5.02 -23.91
C GLN A 8 14.39 -5.14 -22.81
N ALA A 9 13.25 -4.48 -22.96
CA ALA A 9 12.17 -4.49 -21.97
C ALA A 9 10.77 -4.40 -22.60
N SER A 10 9.79 -4.95 -21.89
CA SER A 10 8.36 -4.84 -22.20
C SER A 10 7.57 -4.62 -20.91
N LEU A 11 6.63 -3.66 -20.96
CA LEU A 11 5.73 -3.31 -19.86
C LEU A 11 4.31 -3.74 -20.22
N TYR A 12 3.75 -4.69 -19.48
CA TYR A 12 2.34 -5.10 -19.59
C TYR A 12 1.53 -4.50 -18.43
N ARG A 13 0.28 -4.10 -18.69
CA ARG A 13 -0.70 -3.69 -17.67
C ARG A 13 -1.85 -4.68 -17.66
N ASP A 14 -2.14 -5.30 -16.51
CA ASP A 14 -3.33 -6.13 -16.34
C ASP A 14 -4.63 -5.31 -16.26
N GLU A 15 -5.75 -5.99 -16.03
CA GLU A 15 -7.08 -5.36 -15.94
C GLU A 15 -7.28 -4.45 -14.70
N TRP A 16 -6.27 -4.37 -13.82
CA TRP A 16 -6.23 -3.50 -12.63
C TRP A 16 -5.12 -2.45 -12.71
N GLY A 17 -4.46 -2.32 -13.86
CA GLY A 17 -3.35 -1.38 -14.07
C GLY A 17 -2.03 -1.81 -13.44
N VAL A 18 -1.89 -3.04 -12.92
CA VAL A 18 -0.63 -3.52 -12.33
C VAL A 18 0.43 -3.64 -13.44
N PRO A 19 1.63 -3.04 -13.28
CA PRO A 19 2.71 -3.23 -14.22
C PRO A 19 3.41 -4.57 -14.03
N HIS A 20 3.54 -5.31 -15.12
CA HIS A 20 4.43 -6.44 -15.25
C HIS A 20 5.57 -6.09 -16.22
N VAL A 21 6.76 -5.94 -15.67
CA VAL A 21 7.96 -5.52 -16.40
C VAL A 21 8.83 -6.74 -16.67
N PHE A 22 9.00 -7.09 -17.94
CA PHE A 22 9.94 -8.10 -18.39
C PHE A 22 11.16 -7.40 -19.00
N ALA A 23 12.37 -7.79 -18.61
CA ALA A 23 13.59 -7.17 -19.10
C ALA A 23 14.76 -8.16 -19.22
N GLU A 24 15.73 -7.81 -20.07
CA GLU A 24 16.98 -8.57 -20.28
C GLU A 24 18.14 -8.08 -19.41
N THR A 25 18.09 -6.84 -18.91
CA THR A 25 19.14 -6.22 -18.08
C THR A 25 18.54 -5.43 -16.90
N PRO A 26 19.27 -5.25 -15.78
CA PRO A 26 18.78 -4.42 -14.66
C PRO A 26 18.52 -2.97 -15.09
N LEU A 27 19.32 -2.43 -16.01
CA LEU A 27 19.13 -1.10 -16.59
C LEU A 27 17.80 -0.99 -17.35
N ALA A 28 17.45 -2.00 -18.15
CA ALA A 28 16.18 -2.04 -18.88
C ALA A 28 14.98 -2.31 -17.95
N LEU A 29 15.14 -3.13 -16.91
CA LEU A 29 14.13 -3.36 -15.86
C LEU A 29 13.81 -2.06 -15.13
N GLY A 30 14.84 -1.38 -14.63
CA GLY A 30 14.72 -0.08 -13.97
C GLY A 30 14.03 0.93 -14.87
N PHE A 31 14.43 1.02 -16.15
CA PHE A 31 13.84 1.95 -17.12
C PHE A 31 12.34 1.74 -17.34
N ALA A 32 11.91 0.52 -17.68
CA ALA A 32 10.50 0.27 -17.94
C ALA A 32 9.65 0.39 -16.65
N PHE A 33 10.22 0.07 -15.48
CA PHE A 33 9.52 0.24 -14.20
C PHE A 33 9.43 1.70 -13.75
N GLY A 34 10.48 2.50 -13.94
CA GLY A 34 10.46 3.94 -13.68
C GLY A 34 9.49 4.68 -14.59
N TYR A 35 9.40 4.28 -15.86
CA TYR A 35 8.37 4.78 -16.78
C TYR A 35 6.95 4.41 -16.32
N ALA A 36 6.74 3.18 -15.83
CA ALA A 36 5.44 2.74 -15.29
C ALA A 36 5.05 3.52 -14.02
N GLN A 37 5.96 3.71 -13.07
CA GLN A 37 5.69 4.50 -11.87
C GLN A 37 5.46 5.98 -12.18
N ALA A 38 6.18 6.54 -13.16
CA ALA A 38 5.92 7.90 -13.64
C ALA A 38 4.53 8.04 -14.28
N GLU A 39 4.05 7.02 -15.00
CA GLU A 39 2.72 7.04 -15.59
C GLU A 39 1.57 7.17 -14.57
N ASP A 40 1.73 6.57 -13.39
CA ASP A 40 0.71 6.50 -12.35
C ASP A 40 0.88 7.50 -11.21
N HIS A 41 2.12 7.88 -10.88
CA HIS A 41 2.49 8.49 -9.60
C HIS A 41 3.47 9.67 -9.74
N LEU A 42 3.59 10.29 -10.92
CA LEU A 42 4.63 11.27 -11.23
C LEU A 42 4.82 12.34 -10.15
N GLU A 43 3.78 13.14 -9.87
CA GLU A 43 3.92 14.31 -9.00
C GLU A 43 4.21 13.91 -7.54
N PRO A 44 3.47 12.99 -6.89
CA PRO A 44 3.81 12.51 -5.55
C PRO A 44 5.21 11.90 -5.44
N MET A 45 5.66 11.13 -6.44
CA MET A 45 7.01 10.57 -6.49
C MET A 45 8.09 11.66 -6.61
N LEU A 46 7.89 12.67 -7.46
CA LEU A 46 8.80 13.82 -7.56
C LEU A 46 8.83 14.64 -6.26
N LEU A 47 7.69 14.81 -5.58
CA LEU A 47 7.62 15.46 -4.27
C LEU A 47 8.36 14.63 -3.20
N ALA A 48 8.29 13.29 -3.23
CA ALA A 48 9.05 12.42 -2.34
C ALA A 48 10.57 12.55 -2.55
N TYR A 49 11.05 12.61 -3.80
CA TYR A 49 12.46 12.92 -4.09
C TYR A 49 12.86 14.32 -3.63
N ARG A 50 11.99 15.33 -3.80
CA ARG A 50 12.24 16.69 -3.27
C ARG A 50 12.32 16.71 -1.75
N MET A 51 11.45 15.99 -1.06
CA MET A 51 11.50 15.82 0.39
C MET A 51 12.85 15.22 0.82
N ALA A 52 13.23 14.07 0.26
CA ALA A 52 14.48 13.40 0.62
C ALA A 52 15.73 14.26 0.37
N ASN A 53 15.67 15.16 -0.62
CA ASN A 53 16.73 16.13 -0.94
C ASN A 53 16.65 17.45 -0.16
N GLY A 54 15.61 17.70 0.64
CA GLY A 54 15.38 18.98 1.31
C GLY A 54 15.08 20.14 0.35
N ARG A 55 14.19 19.90 -0.61
CA ARG A 55 13.81 20.83 -1.70
C ARG A 55 12.29 20.93 -1.91
N LEU A 56 11.49 20.55 -0.91
CA LEU A 56 10.03 20.50 -0.96
C LEU A 56 9.39 21.88 -0.72
N ALA A 57 9.93 22.68 0.20
CA ALA A 57 9.49 24.05 0.48
C ALA A 57 9.71 24.99 -0.72
N ALA A 58 10.65 24.66 -1.59
CA ALA A 58 10.88 25.34 -2.87
C ALA A 58 9.69 25.17 -3.85
N VAL A 59 8.80 24.20 -3.63
CA VAL A 59 7.58 23.97 -4.42
C VAL A 59 6.34 24.31 -3.60
N LEU A 60 6.17 23.67 -2.43
CA LEU A 60 4.96 23.74 -1.61
C LEU A 60 4.94 24.87 -0.58
N GLY A 61 6.01 25.66 -0.48
CA GLY A 61 6.06 26.89 0.32
C GLY A 61 6.41 26.70 1.80
N PRO A 62 6.16 27.70 2.66
CA PRO A 62 6.83 27.82 3.97
C PRO A 62 6.44 26.75 4.98
N ALA A 63 5.26 26.14 4.83
CA ALA A 63 4.79 25.04 5.69
C ALA A 63 5.71 23.80 5.64
N TYR A 64 6.47 23.63 4.55
CA TYR A 64 7.35 22.48 4.33
C TYR A 64 8.83 22.78 4.63
N ALA A 65 9.19 24.01 5.01
CA ALA A 65 10.55 24.34 5.44
C ALA A 65 11.04 23.47 6.61
N PRO A 66 10.21 23.13 7.63
CA PRO A 66 10.58 22.16 8.67
C PRO A 66 10.98 20.77 8.12
N SER A 67 10.34 20.31 7.04
CA SER A 67 10.67 19.03 6.40
C SER A 67 12.00 19.10 5.66
N ASP A 68 12.26 20.21 4.95
CA ASP A 68 13.51 20.38 4.22
C ASP A 68 14.70 20.48 5.19
N GLU A 69 14.55 21.25 6.26
CA GLU A 69 15.55 21.34 7.31
C GLU A 69 15.85 19.99 7.96
N PHE A 70 14.82 19.16 8.22
CA PHE A 70 15.01 17.81 8.77
C PHE A 70 15.79 16.91 7.81
N SER A 71 15.40 16.84 6.53
CA SER A 71 16.09 16.00 5.53
C SER A 71 17.53 16.45 5.25
N LEU A 72 17.81 17.76 5.30
CA LEU A 72 19.17 18.31 5.19
C LEU A 72 20.03 17.96 6.40
N ARG A 73 19.51 18.14 7.63
CA ARG A 73 20.19 17.73 8.87
C ARG A 73 20.45 16.21 8.89
N MET A 74 19.50 15.40 8.44
CA MET A 74 19.63 13.93 8.30
C MET A 74 20.47 13.49 7.08
N GLY A 75 20.93 14.43 6.25
CA GLY A 75 21.95 14.21 5.22
C GLY A 75 21.63 13.18 4.15
N HIS A 76 20.37 12.83 3.88
CA HIS A 76 19.98 11.72 3.00
C HIS A 76 20.62 11.82 1.61
N ALA A 77 20.51 12.99 0.97
CA ALA A 77 21.15 13.27 -0.32
C ALA A 77 22.67 13.21 -0.28
N ARG A 78 23.30 13.69 0.80
CA ARG A 78 24.76 13.68 1.00
C ARG A 78 25.30 12.24 1.14
N ILE A 79 24.55 11.36 1.81
CA ILE A 79 24.90 9.94 1.96
C ILE A 79 24.75 9.22 0.61
N ALA A 80 23.66 9.47 -0.11
CA ALA A 80 23.46 8.94 -1.46
C ALA A 80 24.56 9.35 -2.45
N GLU A 81 24.95 10.63 -2.45
CA GLU A 81 26.06 11.15 -3.27
C GLU A 81 27.39 10.46 -2.93
N ALA A 82 27.73 10.37 -1.64
CA ALA A 82 28.98 9.78 -1.18
C ALA A 82 29.08 8.27 -1.49
N ALA A 83 27.95 7.56 -1.45
CA ALA A 83 27.88 6.13 -1.72
C ALA A 83 27.87 5.78 -3.22
N TRP A 84 27.40 6.68 -4.09
CA TRP A 84 27.18 6.42 -5.52
C TRP A 84 28.39 5.87 -6.30
N PRO A 85 29.63 6.39 -6.12
CA PRO A 85 30.82 5.84 -6.80
C PRO A 85 31.11 4.38 -6.42
N THR A 86 30.71 3.97 -5.21
CA THR A 86 30.93 2.63 -4.64
C THR A 86 29.67 1.74 -4.65
N ALA A 87 28.54 2.23 -5.18
CA ALA A 87 27.33 1.42 -5.32
C ALA A 87 27.61 0.17 -6.17
N ASP A 88 26.98 -0.94 -5.81
CA ASP A 88 27.13 -2.18 -6.56
C ASP A 88 26.49 -2.06 -7.97
N PRO A 89 26.92 -2.87 -8.96
CA PRO A 89 26.44 -2.74 -10.33
C PRO A 89 24.93 -2.91 -10.47
N VAL A 90 24.29 -3.80 -9.70
CA VAL A 90 22.85 -4.05 -9.83
C VAL A 90 22.05 -2.87 -9.28
N THR A 91 22.42 -2.33 -8.13
CA THR A 91 21.81 -1.10 -7.60
C THR A 91 22.04 0.08 -8.53
N ARG A 92 23.26 0.24 -9.08
CA ARG A 92 23.57 1.31 -10.03
C ARG A 92 22.69 1.23 -11.26
N ASP A 93 22.70 0.10 -11.96
CA ASP A 93 21.95 -0.11 -13.20
C ASP A 93 20.43 0.06 -12.98
N LEU A 94 19.88 -0.46 -11.88
CA LEU A 94 18.47 -0.27 -11.54
C LEU A 94 18.13 1.21 -11.30
N CYS A 95 18.95 1.95 -10.56
CA CYS A 95 18.71 3.36 -10.26
C CYS A 95 18.92 4.26 -11.49
N GLU A 96 19.95 3.99 -12.31
CA GLU A 96 20.18 4.68 -13.59
C GLU A 96 19.03 4.44 -14.56
N GLY A 97 18.60 3.18 -14.69
CA GLY A 97 17.45 2.80 -15.49
C GLY A 97 16.20 3.53 -15.04
N PHE A 98 15.87 3.45 -13.76
CA PHE A 98 14.65 4.04 -13.20
C PHE A 98 14.61 5.57 -13.40
N ALA A 99 15.70 6.28 -13.10
CA ALA A 99 15.80 7.71 -13.39
C ALA A 99 15.62 8.02 -14.88
N LEU A 100 16.23 7.24 -15.79
CA LEU A 100 16.01 7.37 -17.24
C LEU A 100 14.55 7.09 -17.65
N GLY A 101 13.86 6.17 -16.98
CA GLY A 101 12.46 5.83 -17.22
C GLY A 101 11.51 6.98 -16.85
N VAL A 102 11.68 7.53 -15.64
CA VAL A 102 10.91 8.70 -15.19
C VAL A 102 11.19 9.91 -16.09
N ASN A 103 12.46 10.16 -16.42
CA ASN A 103 12.84 11.27 -17.30
C ASN A 103 12.33 11.11 -18.75
N ALA A 104 12.21 9.88 -19.25
CA ALA A 104 11.57 9.63 -20.55
C ALA A 104 10.08 9.97 -20.49
N PHE A 105 9.36 9.58 -19.43
CA PHE A 105 7.96 9.94 -19.25
C PHE A 105 7.73 11.46 -19.18
N LEU A 106 8.62 12.20 -18.50
CA LEU A 106 8.58 13.68 -18.47
C LEU A 106 8.65 14.32 -19.87
N VAL A 107 9.43 13.72 -20.78
CA VAL A 107 9.59 14.20 -22.16
C VAL A 107 8.43 13.74 -23.06
N ASP A 108 7.95 12.52 -22.86
CA ASP A 108 6.87 11.93 -23.66
C ASP A 108 5.49 12.49 -23.26
N ARG A 109 5.31 12.93 -22.00
CA ARG A 109 4.08 13.50 -21.43
C ARG A 109 4.30 14.87 -20.78
N PRO A 110 4.64 15.91 -21.57
CA PRO A 110 4.76 17.27 -21.06
C PRO A 110 3.40 17.84 -20.62
N ASP A 111 2.29 17.25 -21.05
CA ASP A 111 0.92 17.56 -20.62
C ASP A 111 0.60 17.10 -19.18
N LYS A 112 1.27 16.02 -18.71
CA LYS A 112 1.17 15.53 -17.33
C LYS A 112 2.31 16.00 -16.42
N THR A 113 3.30 16.69 -16.97
CA THR A 113 4.52 17.08 -16.24
C THR A 113 4.28 18.35 -15.42
N PRO A 114 4.48 18.34 -14.09
CA PRO A 114 4.43 19.56 -13.28
C PRO A 114 5.47 20.57 -13.77
N ALA A 115 5.08 21.84 -13.92
CA ALA A 115 5.94 22.90 -14.46
C ALA A 115 7.20 23.20 -13.61
N TRP A 116 7.30 22.63 -12.40
CA TRP A 116 8.44 22.74 -11.50
C TRP A 116 9.39 21.52 -11.56
N ALA A 117 9.07 20.49 -12.36
CA ALA A 117 9.87 19.28 -12.48
C ALA A 117 11.22 19.56 -13.17
N ASP A 118 12.32 19.14 -12.55
CA ASP A 118 13.71 19.34 -12.99
C ASP A 118 14.42 18.02 -13.36
N GLY A 119 13.67 16.92 -13.42
CA GLY A 119 14.17 15.57 -13.70
C GLY A 119 14.67 14.83 -12.46
N VAL A 120 14.78 13.50 -12.58
CA VAL A 120 15.25 12.60 -11.52
C VAL A 120 16.70 12.19 -11.79
N GLN A 121 17.53 12.19 -10.75
CA GLN A 121 18.88 11.64 -10.75
C GLN A 121 18.90 10.25 -10.09
N PRO A 122 19.81 9.34 -10.48
CA PRO A 122 19.88 7.99 -9.90
C PRO A 122 20.08 7.99 -8.37
N LYS A 123 20.79 9.00 -7.85
CA LYS A 123 21.02 9.21 -6.41
C LYS A 123 19.78 9.65 -5.64
N ASP A 124 18.77 10.24 -6.28
CA ASP A 124 17.52 10.64 -5.60
C ASP A 124 16.76 9.40 -5.07
N ILE A 125 16.87 8.29 -5.80
CA ILE A 125 16.33 6.97 -5.42
C ILE A 125 17.01 6.46 -4.16
N LEU A 126 18.34 6.54 -4.07
CA LEU A 126 19.08 6.15 -2.86
C LEU A 126 18.78 7.09 -1.69
N ALA A 127 18.63 8.39 -1.94
CA ALA A 127 18.26 9.36 -0.91
C ALA A 127 16.85 9.08 -0.36
N LEU A 128 15.87 8.76 -1.23
CA LEU A 128 14.52 8.38 -0.82
C LEU A 128 14.50 7.03 -0.08
N TRP A 129 15.26 6.04 -0.54
CA TRP A 129 15.39 4.76 0.14
C TRP A 129 15.98 4.93 1.55
N HIS A 130 17.04 5.72 1.68
CA HIS A 130 17.63 6.06 2.97
C HIS A 130 16.65 6.84 3.86
N ALA A 131 15.88 7.78 3.31
CA ALA A 131 14.84 8.52 4.04
C ALA A 131 13.75 7.58 4.58
N PHE A 132 13.28 6.63 3.77
CA PHE A 132 12.33 5.59 4.17
C PHE A 132 12.88 4.77 5.35
N LEU A 133 14.10 4.24 5.23
CA LEU A 133 14.73 3.43 6.28
C LEU A 133 14.98 4.23 7.58
N MET A 134 15.38 5.50 7.48
CA MET A 134 15.62 6.34 8.66
C MET A 134 14.33 6.84 9.33
N SER A 135 13.17 6.79 8.66
CA SER A 135 11.88 7.12 9.28
C SER A 135 11.53 6.20 10.46
N PHE A 136 12.06 4.98 10.47
CA PHE A 136 11.85 3.99 11.53
C PHE A 136 12.77 4.16 12.74
N ALA A 137 13.81 5.01 12.67
CA ALA A 137 14.70 5.24 13.80
C ALA A 137 13.88 5.77 15.00
N PRO A 138 14.10 5.24 16.23
CA PRO A 138 13.44 5.75 17.43
C PRO A 138 14.00 7.13 17.79
N LEU A 139 13.50 8.17 17.11
CA LEU A 139 13.94 9.56 17.30
C LEU A 139 13.30 10.20 18.55
N ASP A 140 13.48 9.55 19.70
CA ASP A 140 12.73 9.80 20.95
C ASP A 140 13.35 10.92 21.82
N LEU A 141 13.56 12.12 21.23
CA LEU A 141 13.75 13.34 22.01
C LEU A 141 12.46 14.20 22.04
N PRO A 142 12.16 14.87 23.17
CA PRO A 142 11.00 15.75 23.27
C PRO A 142 11.21 17.09 22.53
N GLY A 143 11.08 17.05 21.19
CA GLY A 143 10.44 18.12 20.44
C GLY A 143 11.08 18.51 19.09
N VAL A 144 10.18 19.04 18.24
CA VAL A 144 10.35 19.62 16.90
C VAL A 144 11.00 18.71 15.83
N TYR A 145 10.36 18.65 14.66
CA TYR A 145 10.85 18.03 13.40
C TYR A 145 10.79 16.50 13.21
N ARG A 146 10.22 15.70 14.12
CA ARG A 146 9.94 14.28 13.81
C ARG A 146 8.65 14.12 13.02
N ASN A 147 8.75 13.66 11.76
CA ASN A 147 7.63 13.11 11.00
C ASN A 147 7.24 11.73 11.54
N ALA A 148 5.97 11.33 11.40
CA ALA A 148 5.55 9.95 11.67
C ALA A 148 6.40 8.95 10.84
N PRO A 149 6.68 7.74 11.37
CA PRO A 149 7.41 6.73 10.61
C PRO A 149 6.61 6.32 9.37
N ALA A 150 7.27 5.84 8.32
CA ALA A 150 6.60 5.46 7.07
C ALA A 150 5.50 4.39 7.27
N MET A 151 5.66 3.57 8.32
CA MET A 151 4.64 2.66 8.83
C MET A 151 4.73 2.60 10.36
N GLU A 152 3.60 2.60 11.05
CA GLU A 152 3.51 2.42 12.51
C GLU A 152 3.15 0.98 12.89
N THR A 153 2.46 0.28 11.99
CA THR A 153 1.91 -1.06 12.19
C THR A 153 1.88 -1.84 10.88
N GLY A 154 1.61 -3.14 10.97
CA GLY A 154 1.31 -4.00 9.84
C GLY A 154 0.84 -5.37 10.32
N ASN A 155 0.27 -6.14 9.40
CA ASN A 155 -0.15 -7.52 9.59
C ASN A 155 0.70 -8.43 8.71
N CYS A 156 1.19 -9.54 9.27
CA CYS A 156 1.84 -10.60 8.52
C CYS A 156 1.68 -11.93 9.26
N TRP A 157 1.36 -13.00 8.54
CA TRP A 157 1.32 -14.35 9.11
C TRP A 157 1.57 -15.43 8.05
N ALA A 158 2.09 -16.56 8.49
CA ALA A 158 2.37 -17.72 7.66
C ALA A 158 1.89 -19.02 8.32
N LEU A 159 1.42 -19.96 7.49
CA LEU A 159 0.92 -21.27 7.91
C LEU A 159 1.62 -22.37 7.11
N ALA A 160 2.09 -23.39 7.82
CA ALA A 160 2.71 -24.58 7.24
C ALA A 160 1.64 -25.46 6.60
N PRO A 161 2.00 -26.36 5.64
CA PRO A 161 1.08 -27.28 5.00
C PRO A 161 0.15 -28.03 5.98
N SER A 162 0.69 -28.46 7.13
CA SER A 162 -0.04 -29.16 8.20
C SER A 162 -1.13 -28.34 8.92
N ARG A 163 -1.21 -27.04 8.68
CA ARG A 163 -2.25 -26.14 9.18
C ARG A 163 -3.21 -25.68 8.08
N THR A 164 -3.08 -26.21 6.86
CA THR A 164 -3.89 -25.82 5.69
C THR A 164 -4.69 -26.98 5.13
N GLU A 165 -5.87 -26.71 4.58
CA GLU A 165 -6.71 -27.76 3.96
C GLU A 165 -6.12 -28.21 2.61
N GLU A 166 -5.51 -27.28 1.87
CA GLU A 166 -4.87 -27.51 0.58
C GLU A 166 -3.49 -28.19 0.70
N ASN A 167 -2.99 -28.39 1.92
CA ASN A 167 -1.63 -28.90 2.22
C ASN A 167 -0.52 -28.14 1.45
N LYS A 168 -0.63 -26.81 1.42
CA LYS A 168 0.33 -25.88 0.82
C LYS A 168 0.75 -24.86 1.88
N ALA A 169 2.00 -24.40 1.87
CA ALA A 169 2.36 -23.25 2.70
C ALA A 169 1.56 -22.01 2.24
N THR A 170 1.11 -21.18 3.18
CA THR A 170 0.46 -19.91 2.87
C THR A 170 1.13 -18.76 3.62
N LEU A 171 1.11 -17.58 3.00
CA LEU A 171 1.63 -16.33 3.54
C LEU A 171 0.64 -15.21 3.27
N VAL A 172 0.41 -14.38 4.27
CA VAL A 172 -0.37 -13.14 4.17
C VAL A 172 0.52 -11.96 4.52
N ILE A 173 0.51 -10.96 3.65
CA ILE A 173 1.30 -9.73 3.72
C ILE A 173 0.30 -8.56 3.67
N ASN A 174 0.23 -7.77 4.74
CA ASN A 174 -0.67 -6.63 4.82
C ASN A 174 0.00 -5.47 5.58
N PRO A 175 0.95 -4.77 4.93
CA PRO A 175 1.52 -3.54 5.45
C PRO A 175 0.47 -2.43 5.55
N HIS A 176 0.50 -1.69 6.65
CA HIS A 176 -0.32 -0.49 6.81
C HIS A 176 0.52 0.76 6.46
N HIS A 177 -0.09 1.76 5.83
CA HIS A 177 0.57 3.01 5.49
C HIS A 177 -0.36 4.22 5.65
N TYR A 178 0.22 5.42 5.55
CA TYR A 178 -0.54 6.66 5.36
C TYR A 178 -1.08 6.76 3.92
N TYR A 179 -2.33 7.15 3.79
CA TYR A 179 -3.08 7.29 2.54
C TYR A 179 -2.74 8.54 1.73
N GLU A 180 -1.93 9.43 2.29
CA GLU A 180 -1.22 10.50 1.59
C GLU A 180 0.25 10.51 2.06
N GLY A 181 1.16 11.04 1.25
CA GLY A 181 2.57 11.24 1.62
C GLY A 181 3.60 10.42 0.81
N PRO A 182 4.89 10.47 1.22
CA PRO A 182 6.04 10.12 0.37
C PRO A 182 6.38 8.63 0.28
N PHE A 183 5.69 7.75 1.04
CA PHE A 183 6.09 6.35 1.23
C PHE A 183 4.96 5.35 0.96
N GLN A 184 4.24 5.55 -0.15
CA GLN A 184 3.12 4.68 -0.51
C GLN A 184 3.56 3.41 -1.24
N TRP A 185 2.76 2.36 -1.10
CA TRP A 185 2.95 1.09 -1.81
C TRP A 185 2.50 1.20 -3.27
N PHE A 186 3.16 0.41 -4.12
CA PHE A 186 2.81 0.17 -5.49
C PHE A 186 2.92 -1.33 -5.77
N GLU A 187 1.83 -1.94 -6.23
CA GLU A 187 1.84 -3.36 -6.61
C GLU A 187 2.54 -3.52 -7.96
N ALA A 188 3.50 -4.44 -8.07
CA ALA A 188 4.29 -4.63 -9.28
C ALA A 188 4.81 -6.07 -9.44
N HIS A 189 5.09 -6.43 -10.69
CA HIS A 189 5.72 -7.69 -11.09
C HIS A 189 6.99 -7.39 -11.89
N LEU A 190 8.14 -7.86 -11.42
CA LEU A 190 9.46 -7.59 -12.00
C LEU A 190 10.12 -8.91 -12.43
N VAL A 191 10.45 -9.02 -13.73
CA VAL A 191 11.04 -10.22 -14.34
C VAL A 191 12.31 -9.84 -15.10
N LEU A 192 13.43 -10.46 -14.71
CA LEU A 192 14.77 -10.23 -15.24
C LEU A 192 15.60 -11.51 -15.06
N ASP A 193 15.80 -12.29 -16.13
CA ASP A 193 16.60 -13.54 -16.12
C ASP A 193 16.31 -14.48 -14.91
N ASP A 194 17.14 -14.42 -13.87
CA ASP A 194 17.03 -15.20 -12.64
C ASP A 194 16.15 -14.55 -11.54
N LEU A 195 15.58 -13.37 -11.79
CA LEU A 195 14.62 -12.68 -10.94
C LEU A 195 13.22 -12.77 -11.56
N ASN A 196 12.26 -13.24 -10.78
CA ASN A 196 10.84 -13.19 -11.11
C ASN A 196 10.10 -12.99 -9.77
N VAL A 197 9.65 -11.77 -9.50
CA VAL A 197 9.15 -11.34 -8.19
C VAL A 197 7.91 -10.46 -8.32
N TYR A 198 6.88 -10.76 -7.54
CA TYR A 198 5.62 -10.05 -7.47
C TYR A 198 5.37 -9.52 -6.06
N GLY A 199 4.96 -8.26 -5.89
CA GLY A 199 4.54 -7.76 -4.59
C GLY A 199 4.47 -6.24 -4.49
N ALA A 200 4.66 -5.74 -3.26
CA ALA A 200 4.72 -4.31 -2.96
C ALA A 200 6.13 -3.76 -3.23
N ALA A 201 6.26 -2.91 -4.23
CA ALA A 201 7.34 -1.93 -4.31
C ALA A 201 6.96 -0.65 -3.54
N LEU A 202 7.95 0.13 -3.14
CA LEU A 202 7.74 1.49 -2.67
C LEU A 202 7.78 2.44 -3.88
N ARG A 203 6.91 3.46 -3.92
CA ARG A 203 6.98 4.47 -4.98
C ARG A 203 8.32 5.19 -4.97
N GLY A 204 8.90 5.38 -6.16
CA GLY A 204 10.24 5.91 -6.37
C GLY A 204 11.38 4.91 -6.16
N ILE A 205 11.11 3.63 -5.85
CA ILE A 205 12.14 2.60 -5.59
C ILE A 205 12.06 1.47 -6.64
N PRO A 206 13.18 1.07 -7.27
CA PRO A 206 13.21 0.09 -8.36
C PRO A 206 13.26 -1.37 -7.90
N ALA A 207 12.57 -1.72 -6.80
CA ALA A 207 12.58 -3.08 -6.23
C ALA A 207 11.26 -3.42 -5.50
N VAL A 208 10.88 -4.70 -5.51
CA VAL A 208 9.85 -5.23 -4.62
C VAL A 208 10.43 -5.34 -3.20
N VAL A 209 9.79 -4.69 -2.25
CA VAL A 209 10.19 -4.64 -0.83
C VAL A 209 9.69 -5.87 -0.08
N GLN A 210 8.46 -6.32 -0.41
CA GLN A 210 7.82 -7.50 0.15
C GLN A 210 6.85 -8.12 -0.85
N GLY A 211 6.75 -9.44 -0.88
CA GLY A 211 6.10 -10.15 -1.98
C GLY A 211 6.45 -11.63 -2.04
N PHE A 212 6.42 -12.21 -3.24
CA PHE A 212 6.72 -13.62 -3.48
C PHE A 212 7.34 -13.85 -4.87
N ASN A 213 7.92 -15.04 -5.03
CA ASN A 213 8.36 -15.64 -6.28
C ASN A 213 7.81 -17.08 -6.39
N ALA A 214 8.25 -17.83 -7.40
CA ALA A 214 7.79 -19.20 -7.65
C ALA A 214 8.13 -20.23 -6.55
N SER A 215 8.95 -19.87 -5.56
CA SER A 215 9.50 -20.78 -4.55
C SER A 215 9.20 -20.34 -3.12
N LEU A 216 9.17 -19.04 -2.84
CA LEU A 216 8.92 -18.48 -1.51
C LEU A 216 8.31 -17.09 -1.57
N GLY A 217 7.85 -16.59 -0.42
CA GLY A 217 7.51 -15.19 -0.25
C GLY A 217 7.86 -14.70 1.15
N TRP A 218 7.90 -13.38 1.31
CA TRP A 218 8.22 -12.71 2.56
C TRP A 218 7.41 -11.43 2.79
N GLY A 219 7.11 -11.16 4.05
CA GLY A 219 6.46 -9.94 4.52
C GLY A 219 7.31 -9.21 5.55
N LEU A 220 7.24 -7.88 5.53
CA LEU A 220 7.93 -6.99 6.46
C LEU A 220 6.90 -6.18 7.25
N THR A 221 6.97 -6.22 8.59
CA THR A 221 6.15 -5.35 9.46
C THR A 221 7.01 -4.60 10.46
N PRO A 222 6.63 -3.38 10.88
CA PRO A 222 7.38 -2.61 11.87
C PRO A 222 7.53 -3.40 13.17
N ASN A 223 8.76 -3.48 13.67
CA ASN A 223 9.08 -3.84 15.03
C ASN A 223 9.63 -2.60 15.76
N PHE A 224 9.75 -2.68 17.09
CA PHE A 224 10.28 -1.62 17.94
C PHE A 224 11.59 -2.03 18.63
N PRO A 225 12.67 -2.34 17.87
CA PRO A 225 13.96 -2.61 18.42
C PRO A 225 14.63 -1.31 18.80
N ASP A 226 15.52 -1.40 19.78
CA ASP A 226 16.34 -0.28 20.17
C ASP A 226 17.64 -0.25 19.34
N PHE A 227 17.57 0.45 18.20
CA PHE A 227 18.64 0.56 17.20
C PHE A 227 19.14 1.99 16.98
N ALA A 228 18.76 2.95 17.83
CA ALA A 228 19.35 4.28 17.83
C ALA A 228 19.55 4.81 19.25
N ASP A 229 20.72 5.41 19.50
CA ASP A 229 21.08 6.08 20.75
C ASP A 229 21.36 7.57 20.52
N VAL A 230 20.96 8.40 21.48
CA VAL A 230 21.14 9.86 21.43
C VAL A 230 22.21 10.29 22.42
N TYR A 231 23.09 11.19 21.99
CA TYR A 231 24.18 11.71 22.80
C TYR A 231 24.06 13.23 22.93
N ASP A 232 24.03 13.73 24.17
CA ASP A 232 24.09 15.16 24.47
C ASP A 232 25.54 15.64 24.31
N GLU A 233 25.78 16.41 23.24
CA GLU A 233 27.11 16.92 22.88
C GLU A 233 27.57 18.09 23.77
N GLN A 234 26.70 18.62 24.64
CA GLN A 234 26.98 19.78 25.50
C GLN A 234 26.96 19.46 27.01
N ALA A 235 26.53 18.26 27.41
CA ALA A 235 26.44 17.83 28.81
C ALA A 235 27.75 17.88 29.62
N ALA A 236 28.91 17.99 28.97
CA ALA A 236 30.22 17.94 29.64
C ALA A 236 30.52 19.18 30.52
N THR A 237 29.89 20.34 30.28
CA THR A 237 30.32 21.62 30.87
C THR A 237 29.18 22.55 31.30
N GLY A 238 28.29 22.07 32.17
CA GLY A 238 27.65 22.93 33.18
C GLY A 238 26.74 24.07 32.70
N GLY A 239 26.32 24.07 31.44
CA GLY A 239 25.15 24.84 30.96
C GLY A 239 25.37 26.30 30.53
N ASP A 240 26.61 26.77 30.32
CA ASP A 240 26.83 28.16 29.83
C ASP A 240 28.09 28.28 28.94
N ALA A 241 28.06 27.60 27.78
CA ALA A 241 29.07 27.76 26.73
C ALA A 241 28.89 29.13 26.04
N ALA A 242 29.58 30.16 26.55
CA ALA A 242 29.54 31.50 26.01
C ALA A 242 29.85 31.52 24.49
N ASN A 243 29.01 32.22 23.72
CA ASN A 243 29.20 32.36 22.28
C ASN A 243 30.59 32.99 22.00
N PRO A 244 31.51 32.30 21.29
CA PRO A 244 32.85 32.82 21.02
C PRO A 244 32.88 34.01 20.04
N ARG A 245 31.73 34.40 19.47
CA ARG A 245 31.55 35.67 18.74
C ARG A 245 31.08 36.83 19.63
N ASP A 246 30.92 36.63 20.93
CA ASP A 246 30.66 37.73 21.87
C ASP A 246 31.94 38.58 22.04
N PRO A 247 31.94 39.88 21.67
CA PRO A 247 33.11 40.74 21.78
C PRO A 247 33.57 41.03 23.23
N ARG A 248 32.91 40.44 24.23
CA ARG A 248 33.32 40.45 25.64
C ARG A 248 34.21 39.26 26.02
N VAL A 249 34.36 38.26 25.16
CA VAL A 249 35.31 37.15 25.34
C VAL A 249 36.70 37.62 24.92
N SER A 250 37.69 37.46 25.80
CA SER A 250 39.09 37.83 25.53
C SER A 250 39.71 36.95 24.44
N GLU A 251 40.48 37.54 23.51
CA GLU A 251 41.26 36.80 22.51
C GLU A 251 42.29 35.82 23.12
N GLU A 252 42.62 35.96 24.41
CA GLU A 252 43.56 35.10 25.14
C GLU A 252 42.91 33.94 25.92
N ALA A 253 41.58 33.83 25.93
CA ALA A 253 40.89 32.74 26.63
C ALA A 253 40.84 31.46 25.76
N PRO A 254 41.13 30.26 26.32
CA PRO A 254 40.91 29.01 25.60
C PRO A 254 39.42 28.86 25.24
N VAL A 255 39.12 28.72 23.95
CA VAL A 255 37.76 28.46 23.48
C VAL A 255 37.37 27.04 23.95
N PRO A 256 36.25 26.86 24.69
CA PRO A 256 35.80 25.53 25.09
C PRO A 256 35.54 24.63 23.87
N PRO A 257 35.82 23.31 23.92
CA PRO A 257 35.54 22.39 22.82
C PRO A 257 34.08 22.46 22.32
N GLU A 258 33.14 22.72 23.21
CA GLU A 258 31.71 22.86 22.94
C GLU A 258 31.41 24.12 22.12
N ALA A 259 32.15 25.20 22.37
CA ALA A 259 32.07 26.44 21.60
C ALA A 259 32.73 26.31 20.21
N VAL A 260 33.77 25.48 20.08
CA VAL A 260 34.33 25.10 18.76
C VAL A 260 33.31 24.28 17.98
N MET A 261 32.72 23.25 18.60
CA MET A 261 31.69 22.42 17.97
C MET A 261 30.45 23.22 17.57
N LEU A 262 30.00 24.18 18.39
CA LEU A 262 28.90 25.08 18.03
C LEU A 262 29.28 25.97 16.84
N LEU A 263 30.52 26.46 16.76
CA LEU A 263 31.02 27.20 15.60
C LEU A 263 31.07 26.31 14.34
N GLU A 264 31.54 25.07 14.44
CA GLU A 264 31.56 24.09 13.34
C GLU A 264 30.14 23.75 12.87
N TYR A 265 29.21 23.56 13.81
CA TYR A 265 27.78 23.37 13.54
C TYR A 265 27.22 24.55 12.74
N MET A 266 27.38 25.79 13.25
CA MET A 266 26.94 27.00 12.54
C MET A 266 27.65 27.23 11.20
N ALA A 267 28.91 26.82 11.06
CA ALA A 267 29.68 26.94 9.83
C ALA A 267 29.31 25.86 8.79
N SER A 268 28.67 24.76 9.20
CA SER A 268 28.20 23.69 8.30
C SER A 268 26.94 24.05 7.50
N ALA A 269 26.36 25.24 7.72
CA ALA A 269 25.06 25.62 7.21
C ALA A 269 24.97 25.56 5.67
N GLN A 270 23.98 24.81 5.18
CA GLN A 270 23.67 24.65 3.76
C GLN A 270 22.50 25.54 3.35
N PRO A 271 22.51 26.12 2.13
CA PRO A 271 21.38 26.86 1.60
C PRO A 271 20.23 25.92 1.23
N TYR A 272 19.01 26.36 1.53
CA TYR A 272 17.76 25.75 1.05
C TYR A 272 16.79 26.86 0.61
N TYR A 273 15.77 26.52 -0.17
CA TYR A 273 14.90 27.51 -0.82
C TYR A 273 13.45 27.33 -0.41
N VAL A 274 12.77 28.44 -0.08
CA VAL A 274 11.37 28.47 0.33
C VAL A 274 10.56 29.34 -0.62
N ARG A 275 9.46 28.82 -1.17
CA ARG A 275 8.56 29.59 -2.02
C ARG A 275 7.65 30.47 -1.17
N THR A 276 7.81 31.79 -1.26
CA THR A 276 6.99 32.80 -0.58
C THR A 276 6.13 33.57 -1.58
N GLU A 277 5.24 34.43 -1.09
CA GLU A 277 4.52 35.40 -1.93
C GLU A 277 5.46 36.34 -2.71
N SER A 278 6.69 36.55 -2.21
CA SER A 278 7.70 37.40 -2.85
C SER A 278 8.61 36.67 -3.86
N GLY A 279 8.43 35.35 -4.02
CA GLY A 279 9.30 34.48 -4.82
C GLY A 279 10.07 33.47 -3.98
N LEU A 280 11.13 32.89 -4.54
CA LEU A 280 12.01 31.98 -3.80
C LEU A 280 12.93 32.76 -2.86
N GLU A 281 12.81 32.50 -1.57
CA GLU A 281 13.67 32.98 -0.49
C GLU A 281 14.77 31.95 -0.23
N GLU A 282 16.04 32.36 -0.20
CA GLU A 282 17.15 31.53 0.25
C GLU A 282 17.27 31.59 1.77
N ARG A 283 17.35 30.42 2.42
CA ARG A 283 17.54 30.24 3.86
C ARG A 283 18.69 29.27 4.11
N TYR A 284 19.15 29.19 5.35
CA TYR A 284 20.28 28.35 5.73
C TYR A 284 19.94 27.46 6.92
N VAL A 285 20.40 26.20 6.88
CA VAL A 285 20.27 25.24 7.99
C VAL A 285 21.60 24.51 8.22
N PRO A 286 22.11 24.45 9.47
CA PRO A 286 23.24 23.59 9.84
C PRO A 286 23.02 22.11 9.47
N THR A 287 24.04 21.43 8.93
CA THR A 287 23.97 20.01 8.52
C THR A 287 25.17 19.19 9.00
N ALA A 288 25.70 19.49 10.19
CA ALA A 288 26.87 18.79 10.72
C ALA A 288 26.55 17.33 11.08
N ALA A 289 27.57 16.49 11.03
CA ALA A 289 27.53 15.11 11.49
C ALA A 289 28.82 14.80 12.26
N SER A 290 28.69 14.07 13.36
CA SER A 290 29.82 13.51 14.11
C SER A 290 30.11 12.08 13.61
N PRO A 291 31.18 11.40 14.08
CA PRO A 291 31.39 9.98 13.83
C PRO A 291 30.25 9.06 14.31
N ARG A 292 29.34 9.56 15.16
CA ARG A 292 28.14 8.84 15.60
C ARG A 292 27.02 8.88 14.54
N GLY A 293 26.83 10.03 13.89
CA GLY A 293 25.77 10.29 12.92
C GLY A 293 25.39 11.78 12.87
N PRO A 294 24.15 12.14 12.47
CA PRO A 294 23.74 13.54 12.30
C PRO A 294 23.67 14.27 13.64
N ILE A 295 23.96 15.57 13.64
CA ILE A 295 23.80 16.45 14.80
C ILE A 295 22.52 17.28 14.63
N LEU A 296 21.61 17.18 15.58
CA LEU A 296 20.34 17.91 15.61
C LEU A 296 20.30 18.87 16.81
N GLU A 297 19.59 19.99 16.66
CA GLU A 297 19.25 20.88 17.77
C GLU A 297 18.08 20.30 18.58
N GLY A 298 18.16 20.32 19.90
CA GLY A 298 17.04 19.95 20.78
C GLY A 298 16.01 21.08 20.92
N ALA A 299 14.75 20.72 21.15
CA ALA A 299 13.65 21.68 21.29
C ALA A 299 13.81 22.70 22.43
N GLN A 300 14.62 22.36 23.44
CA GLN A 300 14.90 23.20 24.61
C GLN A 300 16.28 23.87 24.52
N GLY A 301 16.90 23.84 23.33
CA GLY A 301 18.34 24.06 23.14
C GLY A 301 19.13 22.75 23.27
N GLY A 302 20.46 22.85 23.14
CA GLY A 302 21.37 21.71 23.12
C GLY A 302 21.64 21.19 21.70
N LEU A 303 22.85 20.63 21.50
CA LEU A 303 23.21 19.87 20.30
C LEU A 303 23.28 18.39 20.67
N PHE A 304 22.66 17.55 19.85
CA PHE A 304 22.56 16.11 20.09
C PHE A 304 23.00 15.34 18.85
N SER A 305 23.89 14.37 18.98
CA SER A 305 24.16 13.44 17.89
C SER A 305 23.43 12.12 18.03
N TRP A 306 23.12 11.56 16.88
CA TRP A 306 22.29 10.38 16.73
C TRP A 306 23.12 9.22 16.20
N ARG A 307 23.32 8.18 17.01
CA ARG A 307 23.96 6.95 16.55
C ARG A 307 22.88 5.97 16.11
N ILE A 308 22.64 5.86 14.81
CA ILE A 308 21.54 5.07 14.23
C ILE A 308 22.08 3.84 13.50
N GLY A 309 21.42 2.70 13.72
CA GLY A 309 21.70 1.42 13.10
C GLY A 309 21.55 1.47 11.58
N GLY A 310 22.62 1.16 10.86
CA GLY A 310 22.62 1.17 9.41
C GLY A 310 22.58 2.56 8.75
N TYR A 311 22.80 3.67 9.49
CA TYR A 311 22.77 5.04 8.95
C TYR A 311 23.67 5.28 7.73
N GLY A 312 24.81 4.59 7.64
CA GLY A 312 25.71 4.68 6.49
C GLY A 312 25.42 3.71 5.34
N LEU A 313 24.38 2.88 5.44
CA LEU A 313 24.16 1.76 4.53
C LEU A 313 23.24 2.14 3.37
N THR A 314 23.66 1.79 2.15
CA THR A 314 22.92 2.05 0.91
C THR A 314 22.67 0.79 0.08
N GLY A 315 23.12 -0.39 0.53
CA GLY A 315 22.99 -1.67 -0.18
C GLY A 315 21.60 -2.32 -0.07
N GLY A 316 20.60 -1.64 0.47
CA GLY A 316 19.27 -2.22 0.70
C GLY A 316 18.57 -2.67 -0.59
N ILE A 317 18.71 -1.92 -1.69
CA ILE A 317 18.16 -2.32 -3.01
C ILE A 317 18.78 -3.65 -3.47
N ARG A 318 20.10 -3.81 -3.34
CA ARG A 318 20.79 -5.07 -3.63
C ARG A 318 20.29 -6.22 -2.76
N GLN A 319 20.08 -5.99 -1.46
CA GLN A 319 19.53 -7.02 -0.57
C GLN A 319 18.11 -7.46 -1.00
N LEU A 320 17.23 -6.51 -1.37
CA LEU A 320 15.88 -6.83 -1.86
C LEU A 320 15.91 -7.69 -3.14
N VAL A 321 16.82 -7.40 -4.07
CA VAL A 321 17.00 -8.22 -5.29
C VAL A 321 17.43 -9.65 -4.95
N GLU A 322 18.36 -9.83 -4.01
CA GLU A 322 18.81 -11.17 -3.61
C GLU A 322 17.74 -11.94 -2.82
N MET A 323 16.92 -11.24 -2.02
CA MET A 323 15.73 -11.82 -1.39
C MET A 323 14.72 -12.31 -2.45
N GLY A 324 14.49 -11.53 -3.51
CA GLY A 324 13.64 -11.92 -4.65
C GLY A 324 14.21 -13.06 -5.50
N ARG A 325 15.53 -13.27 -5.49
CA ARG A 325 16.22 -14.39 -6.16
C ARG A 325 16.25 -15.69 -5.36
N ALA A 326 16.07 -15.63 -4.04
CA ALA A 326 16.11 -16.82 -3.20
C ALA A 326 15.07 -17.88 -3.62
N ARG A 327 15.47 -19.15 -3.61
CA ARG A 327 14.66 -20.31 -4.02
C ARG A 327 14.28 -21.25 -2.88
N ASN A 328 14.78 -20.98 -1.67
CA ASN A 328 14.43 -21.66 -0.44
C ASN A 328 14.77 -20.77 0.75
N THR A 329 14.25 -21.11 1.94
CA THR A 329 14.49 -20.38 3.18
C THR A 329 15.99 -20.16 3.47
N ALA A 330 16.87 -21.12 3.19
CA ALA A 330 18.31 -20.96 3.47
C ALA A 330 18.99 -19.89 2.59
N GLN A 331 18.63 -19.79 1.30
CA GLN A 331 19.09 -18.70 0.43
C GLN A 331 18.51 -17.35 0.85
N PHE A 332 17.27 -17.33 1.33
CA PHE A 332 16.63 -16.12 1.85
C PHE A 332 17.33 -15.62 3.12
N GLN A 333 17.67 -16.52 4.04
CA GLN A 333 18.49 -16.21 5.23
C GLN A 333 19.88 -15.67 4.84
N ALA A 334 20.52 -16.24 3.80
CA ALA A 334 21.80 -15.72 3.29
C ALA A 334 21.67 -14.29 2.72
N ALA A 335 20.57 -13.98 2.03
CA ALA A 335 20.28 -12.61 1.58
C ALA A 335 20.02 -11.64 2.75
N LEU A 336 19.32 -12.07 3.81
CA LEU A 336 19.16 -11.29 5.04
C LEU A 336 20.50 -11.05 5.76
N GLY A 337 21.45 -11.98 5.66
CA GLY A 337 22.82 -11.85 6.14
C GLY A 337 23.61 -10.67 5.55
N MET A 338 23.11 -10.03 4.48
CA MET A 338 23.65 -8.77 3.98
C MET A 338 23.48 -7.59 4.94
N ALA A 339 22.55 -7.67 5.90
CA ALA A 339 22.39 -6.71 7.00
C ALA A 339 22.24 -5.24 6.55
N GLN A 340 21.47 -4.97 5.49
CA GLN A 340 21.22 -3.63 4.93
C GLN A 340 19.86 -3.02 5.32
N LEU A 341 18.99 -3.78 5.99
CA LEU A 341 17.71 -3.30 6.52
C LEU A 341 17.86 -3.05 8.04
N PRO A 342 17.55 -1.86 8.57
CA PRO A 342 17.81 -1.50 9.96
C PRO A 342 16.88 -2.18 10.98
N CYS A 343 15.68 -2.56 10.56
CA CYS A 343 14.62 -3.07 11.42
C CYS A 343 13.69 -4.05 10.65
N PHE A 344 12.46 -4.19 11.14
CA PHE A 344 11.35 -5.07 10.75
C PHE A 344 11.32 -6.45 11.40
N HIS A 345 10.12 -6.91 11.74
CA HIS A 345 9.83 -8.34 11.72
C HIS A 345 9.90 -8.80 10.26
N VAL A 346 10.63 -9.88 10.01
CA VAL A 346 10.67 -10.56 8.71
C VAL A 346 10.00 -11.92 8.87
N LEU A 347 8.96 -12.20 8.09
CA LEU A 347 8.42 -13.55 7.91
C LEU A 347 8.73 -14.03 6.50
N CYS A 348 9.01 -15.32 6.37
CA CYS A 348 9.13 -16.03 5.10
C CYS A 348 8.37 -17.35 5.17
N ALA A 349 7.75 -17.74 4.05
CA ALA A 349 7.19 -19.07 3.83
C ALA A 349 7.61 -19.58 2.46
N ASP A 350 7.98 -20.86 2.36
CA ASP A 350 8.37 -21.48 1.09
C ASP A 350 7.51 -22.69 0.68
N ARG A 351 7.61 -23.05 -0.60
CA ARG A 351 6.89 -24.16 -1.24
C ARG A 351 7.23 -25.52 -0.66
N GLU A 352 8.36 -25.67 0.03
CA GLU A 352 8.75 -26.90 0.72
C GLU A 352 8.05 -27.05 2.09
N GLY A 353 7.33 -26.01 2.52
CA GLY A 353 6.60 -25.97 3.79
C GLY A 353 7.38 -25.31 4.92
N SER A 354 8.56 -24.75 4.66
CA SER A 354 9.34 -24.08 5.70
C SER A 354 8.77 -22.69 6.00
N LEU A 355 8.69 -22.38 7.30
CA LEU A 355 8.33 -21.07 7.82
C LEU A 355 9.52 -20.50 8.60
N PHE A 356 9.89 -19.26 8.30
CA PHE A 356 10.98 -18.57 8.98
C PHE A 356 10.52 -17.19 9.50
N TYR A 357 10.99 -16.84 10.69
CA TYR A 357 10.80 -15.55 11.34
C TYR A 357 12.15 -15.02 11.82
N LEU A 358 12.38 -13.72 11.62
CA LEU A 358 13.49 -12.97 12.18
C LEU A 358 12.99 -11.65 12.77
N TYR A 359 13.39 -11.35 14.01
CA TYR A 359 13.29 -10.01 14.57
C TYR A 359 14.52 -9.19 14.15
N ASN A 360 14.48 -8.57 12.98
CA ASN A 360 15.63 -7.89 12.40
C ASN A 360 15.88 -6.54 13.10
N ALA A 361 17.15 -6.25 13.41
CA ALA A 361 17.59 -5.03 14.08
C ALA A 361 19.11 -4.82 13.87
N LEU A 362 19.52 -3.69 13.29
CA LEU A 362 20.93 -3.29 13.19
C LEU A 362 21.38 -2.52 14.44
N THR A 363 21.29 -3.16 15.61
CA THR A 363 21.67 -2.56 16.89
C THR A 363 23.11 -2.93 17.31
N GLY A 364 23.75 -2.06 18.10
CA GLY A 364 25.09 -2.29 18.65
C GLY A 364 25.07 -3.06 19.96
N LEU A 365 26.09 -3.90 20.20
CA LEU A 365 26.30 -4.53 21.50
C LEU A 365 26.61 -3.47 22.57
N ARG A 366 25.69 -3.31 23.52
CA ARG A 366 25.88 -2.41 24.67
C ARG A 366 26.66 -3.11 25.78
N LYS A 367 27.79 -2.53 26.20
CA LYS A 367 28.58 -3.08 27.32
C LYS A 367 27.92 -2.69 28.64
N GLU A 368 27.83 -3.65 29.57
CA GLU A 368 27.50 -3.34 30.95
C GLU A 368 28.64 -2.53 31.57
N ILE A 369 28.36 -1.28 31.95
CA ILE A 369 29.29 -0.43 32.68
C ILE A 369 29.03 -0.68 34.17
N SER A 370 30.04 -1.12 34.92
CA SER A 370 29.87 -1.40 36.35
C SER A 370 29.51 -0.13 37.13
N PRO A 371 28.76 -0.22 38.24
CA PRO A 371 28.40 0.94 39.06
C PRO A 371 29.62 1.74 39.55
N GLU A 372 30.75 1.07 39.77
CA GLU A 372 32.02 1.69 40.16
C GLU A 372 32.60 2.56 39.04
N LEU A 373 32.54 2.08 37.78
CA LEU A 373 33.00 2.85 36.63
C LEU A 373 32.04 4.02 36.31
N GLN A 374 30.72 3.83 36.46
CA GLN A 374 29.75 4.93 36.38
C GLN A 374 30.06 6.01 37.43
N ALA A 375 30.31 5.62 38.68
CA ALA A 375 30.69 6.53 39.75
C ALA A 375 32.05 7.22 39.52
N GLN A 376 33.04 6.54 38.93
CA GLN A 376 34.32 7.14 38.53
C GLN A 376 34.17 8.18 37.41
N MET A 377 33.23 7.94 36.48
CA MET A 377 32.91 8.86 35.39
C MET A 377 31.96 9.99 35.82
N GLY A 378 31.44 9.96 37.05
CA GLY A 378 30.46 10.95 37.53
C GLY A 378 29.08 10.85 36.89
N VAL A 379 28.79 9.74 36.19
CA VAL A 379 27.49 9.51 35.52
C VAL A 379 26.59 8.64 36.40
N GLY A 380 25.29 8.90 36.33
CA GLY A 380 24.28 8.02 36.93
C GLY A 380 24.09 6.72 36.15
N PRO A 381 23.16 5.85 36.58
CA PRO A 381 22.73 4.69 35.82
C PRO A 381 22.35 5.08 34.39
N LEU A 382 22.99 4.48 33.40
CA LEU A 382 22.69 4.75 31.99
C LEU A 382 21.30 4.23 31.65
N VAL A 383 20.50 5.10 31.04
CA VAL A 383 19.19 4.73 30.49
C VAL A 383 19.21 5.09 29.02
N TYR A 384 19.24 4.07 28.16
CA TYR A 384 19.33 4.18 26.70
C TYR A 384 18.00 4.63 26.05
N ASP A 385 17.06 5.19 26.82
CA ASP A 385 15.83 5.84 26.36
C ASP A 385 15.89 7.38 26.47
N ARG A 386 17.09 7.93 26.74
CA ARG A 386 17.37 9.35 27.02
C ARG A 386 18.71 9.77 26.40
N PRO A 387 18.97 11.09 26.23
CA PRO A 387 20.30 11.58 25.93
C PRO A 387 21.35 11.03 26.90
N LEU A 388 22.35 10.35 26.34
CA LEU A 388 23.55 9.91 27.05
C LEU A 388 24.59 11.04 27.07
N PRO A 389 25.31 11.26 28.18
CA PRO A 389 26.32 12.31 28.23
C PRO A 389 27.54 11.99 27.37
N MET A 390 28.16 13.04 26.82
CA MET A 390 29.50 13.02 26.24
C MET A 390 30.52 12.26 27.11
N GLY A 391 31.34 11.40 26.48
CA GLY A 391 32.37 10.58 27.14
C GLY A 391 31.95 9.16 27.55
N VAL A 392 30.64 8.83 27.47
CA VAL A 392 30.13 7.45 27.60
C VAL A 392 30.13 6.69 26.26
N ASP A 393 30.34 7.42 25.18
CA ASP A 393 30.32 6.99 23.78
C ASP A 393 31.28 5.85 23.41
N LEU A 394 32.46 5.81 24.02
CA LEU A 394 33.44 4.72 23.85
C LEU A 394 33.05 3.41 24.56
N LEU A 395 31.98 3.43 25.36
CA LEU A 395 31.50 2.27 26.14
C LEU A 395 30.11 1.77 25.67
N GLY A 396 29.26 2.66 25.15
CA GLY A 396 27.84 2.38 24.89
C GLY A 396 27.50 1.50 23.68
N TRP A 397 28.22 1.60 22.54
CA TRP A 397 27.92 0.81 21.33
C TRP A 397 29.19 0.16 20.77
N GLY A 398 29.27 -1.17 20.91
CA GLY A 398 30.29 -2.02 20.32
C GLY A 398 29.99 -2.39 18.87
N GLU A 399 30.36 -3.62 18.49
CA GLU A 399 30.05 -4.21 17.18
C GLU A 399 28.53 -4.39 17.02
N LEU A 400 28.05 -4.34 15.76
CA LEU A 400 26.65 -4.63 15.46
C LEU A 400 26.32 -6.09 15.78
N VAL A 401 25.14 -6.33 16.33
CA VAL A 401 24.61 -7.68 16.54
C VAL A 401 24.39 -8.32 15.17
N ALA A 402 25.03 -9.46 14.93
CA ALA A 402 24.89 -10.19 13.67
C ALA A 402 23.46 -10.78 13.54
N PRO A 403 22.88 -10.87 12.33
CA PRO A 403 21.50 -11.31 12.15
C PRO A 403 21.18 -12.72 12.69
N ASP A 404 22.17 -13.60 12.80
CA ASP A 404 22.06 -14.94 13.37
C ASP A 404 22.03 -14.97 14.92
N ALA A 405 22.44 -13.89 15.58
CA ALA A 405 22.33 -13.71 17.03
C ALA A 405 21.00 -13.04 17.48
N LEU A 406 20.17 -12.61 16.52
CA LEU A 406 18.86 -12.01 16.77
C LEU A 406 17.78 -13.09 16.98
N PRO A 407 16.66 -12.76 17.68
CA PRO A 407 15.54 -13.70 17.86
C PRO A 407 14.99 -14.19 16.53
N SER A 408 15.14 -15.48 16.25
CA SER A 408 14.70 -16.10 15.00
C SER A 408 14.09 -17.49 15.22
N ILE A 409 13.07 -17.82 14.44
CA ILE A 409 12.29 -19.06 14.57
C ILE A 409 12.20 -19.72 13.20
N LEU A 410 12.53 -21.01 13.14
CA LEU A 410 12.39 -21.85 11.95
C LEU A 410 11.46 -23.01 12.29
N ASN A 411 10.43 -23.22 11.48
CA ASN A 411 9.51 -24.37 11.53
C ASN A 411 8.97 -24.68 12.94
N PRO A 412 8.23 -23.76 13.59
CA PRO A 412 7.73 -23.97 14.95
C PRO A 412 6.72 -25.14 15.01
N PRO A 413 6.66 -25.90 16.13
CA PRO A 413 5.71 -27.01 16.29
C PRO A 413 4.23 -26.63 16.14
N SER A 414 3.90 -25.36 16.35
CA SER A 414 2.57 -24.77 16.12
C SER A 414 2.10 -24.87 14.66
N GLY A 415 3.03 -24.96 13.72
CA GLY A 415 2.78 -24.84 12.28
C GLY A 415 2.43 -23.44 11.79
N TRP A 416 2.61 -22.38 12.60
CA TRP A 416 2.31 -21.01 12.21
C TRP A 416 3.28 -19.96 12.79
N LEU A 417 3.43 -18.84 12.07
CA LEU A 417 4.18 -17.65 12.48
C LEU A 417 3.32 -16.40 12.26
N GLN A 418 3.51 -15.36 13.08
CA GLN A 418 2.85 -14.05 12.91
C GLN A 418 3.74 -12.89 13.33
N ALA A 419 3.57 -11.73 12.70
CA ALA A 419 4.08 -10.43 13.14
C ALA A 419 3.05 -9.33 12.87
N SER A 420 2.03 -9.30 13.72
CA SER A 420 0.92 -8.33 13.71
C SER A 420 1.01 -7.40 14.92
N GLY A 421 2.24 -6.96 15.24
CA GLY A 421 2.62 -6.33 16.49
C GLY A 421 2.90 -7.34 17.62
N GLY A 422 3.81 -6.96 18.52
CA GLY A 422 4.21 -7.76 19.68
C GLY A 422 5.68 -8.21 19.63
N PRO A 423 6.28 -8.47 20.80
CA PRO A 423 7.68 -8.88 20.90
C PRO A 423 7.93 -10.27 20.31
N PRO A 424 9.19 -10.63 19.99
CA PRO A 424 9.52 -11.83 19.20
C PRO A 424 9.09 -13.17 19.82
N TRP A 425 9.01 -13.25 21.15
CA TRP A 425 8.49 -14.44 21.86
C TRP A 425 6.97 -14.62 21.73
N LEU A 426 6.26 -13.76 21.01
CA LEU A 426 4.85 -13.94 20.64
C LEU A 426 4.66 -14.19 19.13
N ALA A 427 5.73 -14.47 18.37
CA ALA A 427 5.63 -14.77 16.94
C ALA A 427 4.98 -16.14 16.65
N THR A 428 4.90 -17.05 17.63
CA THR A 428 4.29 -18.38 17.55
C THR A 428 3.70 -18.78 18.90
N ALA A 429 2.85 -19.81 18.94
CA ALA A 429 2.71 -20.63 20.15
C ALA A 429 4.02 -21.40 20.43
N GLU A 430 4.40 -21.51 21.70
CA GLU A 430 5.59 -22.24 22.18
C GLU A 430 6.90 -21.83 21.45
N PRO A 431 7.33 -20.56 21.57
CA PRO A 431 8.62 -20.12 21.02
C PRO A 431 9.79 -20.90 21.66
N PRO A 432 10.90 -21.10 20.94
CA PRO A 432 12.08 -21.80 21.47
C PRO A 432 12.89 -20.99 22.50
N PHE A 433 12.42 -19.78 22.85
CA PHE A 433 13.09 -18.82 23.72
C PHE A 433 12.07 -17.89 24.42
N GLY A 434 12.51 -17.18 25.46
CA GLY A 434 11.71 -16.15 26.15
C GLY A 434 12.45 -14.81 26.27
N PRO A 435 11.81 -13.78 26.86
CA PRO A 435 12.42 -12.46 27.04
C PRO A 435 13.75 -12.50 27.82
N GLN A 436 13.92 -13.45 28.74
CA GLN A 436 15.13 -13.64 29.53
C GLN A 436 16.38 -14.03 28.71
N ASN A 437 16.22 -14.38 27.43
CA ASN A 437 17.32 -14.77 26.54
C ASN A 437 18.05 -13.58 25.90
N TRP A 438 17.48 -12.37 25.95
CA TRP A 438 18.10 -11.14 25.41
C TRP A 438 18.04 -9.99 26.42
N PRO A 439 18.86 -8.94 26.24
CA PRO A 439 18.75 -7.74 27.06
C PRO A 439 17.37 -7.10 26.93
N ALA A 440 16.81 -6.62 28.05
CA ALA A 440 15.47 -6.01 28.09
C ALA A 440 15.32 -4.75 27.20
N TRP A 441 16.42 -4.14 26.77
CA TRP A 441 16.40 -3.02 25.83
C TRP A 441 16.19 -3.45 24.37
N LEU A 442 16.47 -4.70 23.99
CA LEU A 442 16.51 -5.11 22.57
C LEU A 442 15.15 -4.99 21.87
N ALA A 443 14.07 -5.38 22.54
CA ALA A 443 12.72 -5.40 21.98
C ALA A 443 11.75 -4.68 22.91
N ARG A 444 11.22 -3.53 22.45
CA ARG A 444 10.31 -2.67 23.22
C ARG A 444 8.85 -2.78 22.75
N ASP A 445 8.56 -3.72 21.85
CA ASP A 445 7.24 -3.92 21.22
C ASP A 445 6.13 -4.17 22.27
N PRO A 446 5.00 -3.43 22.21
CA PRO A 446 3.83 -3.76 23.02
C PRO A 446 3.11 -4.99 22.46
N ASP A 447 2.55 -5.84 23.32
CA ASP A 447 1.66 -6.92 22.87
C ASP A 447 0.31 -6.36 22.41
N ALA A 448 0.26 -5.95 21.15
CA ALA A 448 -0.90 -5.34 20.50
C ALA A 448 -2.13 -6.28 20.52
N TYR A 449 -3.31 -5.70 20.72
CA TYR A 449 -4.57 -6.43 20.77
C TYR A 449 -4.90 -7.12 19.43
N ARG A 450 -4.57 -6.50 18.29
CA ARG A 450 -4.59 -7.13 16.95
C ARG A 450 -3.70 -8.37 16.88
N GLY A 451 -2.47 -8.30 17.42
CA GLY A 451 -1.57 -9.44 17.55
C GLY A 451 -2.17 -10.57 18.40
N ARG A 452 -2.86 -10.26 19.51
CA ARG A 452 -3.63 -11.25 20.29
C ARG A 452 -4.73 -11.92 19.47
N ARG A 453 -5.50 -11.13 18.71
CA ARG A 453 -6.58 -11.64 17.83
C ARG A 453 -6.03 -12.55 16.74
N VAL A 454 -4.95 -12.17 16.06
CA VAL A 454 -4.28 -13.01 15.05
C VAL A 454 -3.78 -14.33 15.66
N ARG A 455 -3.11 -14.31 16.82
CA ARG A 455 -2.66 -15.54 17.50
C ARG A 455 -3.83 -16.45 17.92
N GLN A 456 -4.94 -15.88 18.38
CA GLN A 456 -6.15 -16.64 18.68
C GLN A 456 -6.70 -17.33 17.42
N LEU A 457 -6.81 -16.60 16.31
CA LEU A 457 -7.29 -17.13 15.03
C LEU A 457 -6.38 -18.24 14.49
N LEU A 458 -5.05 -18.03 14.50
CA LEU A 458 -4.07 -19.02 14.03
C LEU A 458 -4.01 -20.27 14.93
N GLY A 459 -4.32 -20.16 16.22
CA GLY A 459 -4.39 -21.27 17.15
C GLY A 459 -5.47 -22.32 16.81
N VAL A 460 -6.58 -21.89 16.20
CA VAL A 460 -7.75 -22.76 15.92
C VAL A 460 -7.61 -23.51 14.60
N GLY A 461 -7.56 -24.85 14.69
CA GLY A 461 -7.80 -25.78 13.57
C GLY A 461 -6.80 -25.73 12.40
N THR A 462 -7.20 -26.40 11.31
CA THR A 462 -6.68 -26.16 9.96
C THR A 462 -7.52 -25.07 9.29
N ARG A 463 -6.97 -24.41 8.26
CA ARG A 463 -7.62 -23.32 7.53
C ARG A 463 -7.50 -23.49 6.02
N SER A 464 -8.55 -23.22 5.27
CA SER A 464 -8.43 -23.08 3.81
C SER A 464 -7.66 -21.79 3.46
N PHE A 465 -7.16 -21.69 2.22
CA PHE A 465 -6.58 -20.45 1.71
C PHE A 465 -7.59 -19.29 1.76
N ARG A 466 -8.88 -19.58 1.59
CA ARG A 466 -9.99 -18.60 1.72
C ARG A 466 -10.20 -18.13 3.16
N ASP A 467 -10.05 -18.99 4.15
CA ASP A 467 -10.14 -18.58 5.56
C ASP A 467 -9.00 -17.63 5.92
N ASN A 468 -7.79 -17.93 5.45
CA ASN A 468 -6.60 -17.09 5.68
C ASN A 468 -6.74 -15.70 5.03
N GLN A 469 -7.37 -15.62 3.85
CA GLN A 469 -7.74 -14.36 3.22
C GLN A 469 -8.82 -13.60 4.01
N SER A 470 -9.84 -14.32 4.50
CA SER A 470 -10.97 -13.74 5.23
C SER A 470 -10.56 -13.12 6.57
N MET A 471 -9.48 -13.63 7.20
CA MET A 471 -8.91 -13.06 8.42
C MET A 471 -8.46 -11.59 8.28
N LEU A 472 -8.08 -11.13 7.08
CA LEU A 472 -7.73 -9.72 6.82
C LEU A 472 -8.92 -8.77 7.00
N TYR A 473 -10.14 -9.29 6.93
CA TYR A 473 -11.39 -8.56 7.09
C TYR A 473 -12.04 -8.77 8.47
N ASP A 474 -11.31 -9.33 9.45
CA ASP A 474 -11.80 -9.51 10.82
C ASP A 474 -11.95 -8.15 11.52
N THR A 475 -13.20 -7.74 11.74
CA THR A 475 -13.61 -6.48 12.37
C THR A 475 -13.84 -6.60 13.88
N VAL A 476 -13.54 -7.74 14.51
CA VAL A 476 -13.66 -7.91 15.96
C VAL A 476 -12.71 -6.95 16.65
N VAL A 477 -13.17 -6.23 17.67
CA VAL A 477 -12.43 -5.23 18.44
C VAL A 477 -11.93 -5.89 19.74
N PRO A 478 -10.79 -6.61 19.71
CA PRO A 478 -10.32 -7.43 20.84
C PRO A 478 -10.20 -6.65 22.16
N ALA A 479 -9.80 -5.38 22.12
CA ALA A 479 -9.60 -4.61 23.35
C ALA A 479 -10.93 -4.20 24.03
N ALA A 480 -12.01 -4.06 23.26
CA ALA A 480 -13.34 -3.80 23.80
C ALA A 480 -13.86 -4.98 24.64
N MET A 481 -13.44 -6.20 24.30
CA MET A 481 -13.84 -7.42 25.01
C MET A 481 -13.28 -7.49 26.44
N ASP A 482 -12.17 -6.81 26.72
CA ASP A 482 -11.64 -6.64 28.07
C ASP A 482 -12.29 -5.43 28.78
N ALA A 483 -12.37 -4.29 28.09
CA ALA A 483 -12.73 -3.01 28.70
C ALA A 483 -14.23 -2.82 28.98
N VAL A 484 -15.10 -3.27 28.06
CA VAL A 484 -16.56 -3.07 28.19
C VAL A 484 -17.14 -3.89 29.35
N PRO A 485 -16.80 -5.18 29.57
CA PRO A 485 -17.29 -5.92 30.74
C PRO A 485 -16.88 -5.28 32.08
N LEU A 486 -15.72 -4.64 32.16
CA LEU A 486 -15.28 -3.90 33.35
C LEU A 486 -16.18 -2.68 33.61
N LEU A 487 -16.46 -1.87 32.57
CA LEU A 487 -17.37 -0.72 32.66
C LEU A 487 -18.79 -1.14 33.07
N LEU A 488 -19.32 -2.20 32.46
CA LEU A 488 -20.67 -2.70 32.75
C LEU A 488 -20.78 -3.21 34.20
N THR A 489 -19.81 -4.03 34.64
CA THR A 489 -19.72 -4.52 36.02
C THR A 489 -19.61 -3.38 37.03
N LEU A 490 -18.90 -2.31 36.67
CA LEU A 490 -18.76 -1.12 37.51
C LEU A 490 -20.07 -0.33 37.60
N ALA A 491 -20.75 -0.12 36.47
CA ALA A 491 -22.05 0.57 36.42
C ALA A 491 -23.12 -0.13 37.26
N GLU A 492 -23.16 -1.47 37.23
CA GLU A 492 -24.05 -2.29 38.08
C GLU A 492 -23.75 -2.13 39.58
N LYS A 493 -22.48 -1.99 39.95
CA LYS A 493 -22.04 -1.81 41.35
C LYS A 493 -22.19 -0.36 41.85
N ARG A 494 -22.25 0.60 40.93
CA ARG A 494 -22.32 2.05 41.22
C ARG A 494 -23.52 2.73 40.52
N PRO A 495 -24.76 2.26 40.76
CA PRO A 495 -25.96 2.87 40.17
C PRO A 495 -26.14 4.34 40.60
N ASP A 496 -25.57 4.72 41.74
CA ASP A 496 -25.47 6.10 42.23
C ASP A 496 -24.70 7.02 41.24
N LEU A 497 -23.59 6.53 40.69
CA LEU A 497 -22.81 7.29 39.70
C LEU A 497 -23.53 7.32 38.34
N VAL A 498 -24.10 6.19 37.90
CA VAL A 498 -24.83 6.12 36.63
C VAL A 498 -26.00 7.11 36.60
N GLN A 499 -26.78 7.19 37.69
CA GLN A 499 -27.92 8.10 37.80
C GLN A 499 -27.52 9.59 37.92
N SER A 500 -26.30 9.89 38.38
CA SER A 500 -25.82 11.26 38.57
C SER A 500 -25.00 11.81 37.39
N ALA A 501 -24.54 10.95 36.45
CA ALA A 501 -23.67 11.34 35.36
C ALA A 501 -24.41 12.00 34.17
N HIS A 502 -25.25 11.26 33.45
CA HIS A 502 -26.03 11.77 32.31
C HIS A 502 -27.33 10.98 32.14
N PRO A 503 -28.49 11.61 31.83
CA PRO A 503 -29.77 10.90 31.70
C PRO A 503 -29.72 9.73 30.71
N ASP A 504 -29.08 9.93 29.56
CA ASP A 504 -29.01 8.94 28.49
C ASP A 504 -27.86 7.92 28.67
N MET A 505 -27.04 8.05 29.73
CA MET A 505 -25.93 7.12 29.97
C MET A 505 -26.41 5.67 30.10
N ALA A 506 -27.57 5.44 30.73
CA ALA A 506 -28.13 4.09 30.87
C ALA A 506 -28.40 3.45 29.50
N ALA A 507 -28.98 4.19 28.55
CA ALA A 507 -29.21 3.73 27.18
C ALA A 507 -27.90 3.50 26.41
N GLY A 508 -26.87 4.32 26.65
CA GLY A 508 -25.52 4.08 26.13
C GLY A 508 -24.89 2.77 26.62
N LEU A 509 -25.05 2.46 27.92
CA LEU A 509 -24.62 1.17 28.48
C LEU A 509 -25.48 0.00 27.98
N ASP A 510 -26.76 0.22 27.64
CA ASP A 510 -27.60 -0.78 26.99
C ASP A 510 -27.08 -1.12 25.58
N LEU A 511 -26.64 -0.11 24.80
CA LEU A 511 -25.99 -0.33 23.50
C LEU A 511 -24.71 -1.15 23.64
N MET A 512 -23.84 -0.82 24.62
CA MET A 512 -22.64 -1.59 24.90
C MET A 512 -22.95 -3.04 25.37
N ARG A 513 -24.06 -3.26 26.10
CA ARG A 513 -24.52 -4.62 26.48
C ARG A 513 -25.07 -5.43 25.31
N GLY A 514 -25.65 -4.78 24.30
CA GLY A 514 -26.15 -5.42 23.08
C GLY A 514 -25.10 -5.61 21.98
N TRP A 515 -23.91 -5.04 22.13
CA TRP A 515 -22.87 -5.05 21.09
C TRP A 515 -22.14 -6.40 21.02
N ASN A 516 -21.86 -6.83 19.79
CA ASN A 516 -21.11 -8.04 19.44
C ASN A 516 -19.59 -7.82 19.36
N PHE A 517 -19.09 -6.64 19.76
CA PHE A 517 -17.68 -6.23 19.66
C PHE A 517 -17.11 -6.18 18.24
N THR A 518 -17.92 -5.95 17.18
CA THR A 518 -17.40 -5.70 15.83
C THR A 518 -17.48 -4.24 15.40
N ALA A 519 -16.48 -3.80 14.64
CA ALA A 519 -16.39 -2.52 13.94
C ALA A 519 -16.96 -2.62 12.51
N ASP A 520 -18.07 -3.33 12.32
CA ASP A 520 -18.77 -3.33 11.03
C ASP A 520 -19.46 -1.97 10.79
N ALA A 521 -19.67 -1.57 9.53
CA ALA A 521 -20.27 -0.27 9.20
C ALA A 521 -21.69 -0.05 9.80
N ALA A 522 -22.45 -1.13 10.06
CA ALA A 522 -23.77 -1.03 10.71
C ALA A 522 -23.69 -0.95 12.27
N SER A 523 -22.50 -1.02 12.86
CA SER A 523 -22.30 -1.18 14.29
C SER A 523 -22.52 0.13 15.06
N THR A 524 -23.64 0.24 15.78
CA THR A 524 -23.88 1.38 16.68
C THR A 524 -23.09 1.29 17.99
N GLY A 525 -22.83 0.06 18.45
CA GLY A 525 -21.99 -0.21 19.63
C GLY A 525 -20.54 0.22 19.42
N MET A 526 -20.00 0.06 18.21
CA MET A 526 -18.66 0.55 17.87
C MET A 526 -18.56 2.08 18.01
N THR A 527 -19.53 2.84 17.49
CA THR A 527 -19.52 4.30 17.60
C THR A 527 -19.56 4.76 19.06
N PHE A 528 -20.43 4.15 19.89
CA PHE A 528 -20.48 4.47 21.31
C PHE A 528 -19.17 4.09 22.03
N TYR A 529 -18.56 2.96 21.69
CA TYR A 529 -17.25 2.55 22.20
C TYR A 529 -16.12 3.49 21.78
N HIS A 530 -16.06 3.91 20.52
CA HIS A 530 -15.07 4.85 20.00
C HIS A 530 -15.10 6.16 20.81
N VAL A 531 -16.28 6.78 20.92
CA VAL A 531 -16.44 8.06 21.62
C VAL A 531 -16.13 7.88 23.12
N TRP A 532 -16.58 6.79 23.74
CA TRP A 532 -16.22 6.46 25.13
C TRP A 532 -14.70 6.34 25.33
N TRP A 533 -14.00 5.63 24.44
CA TRP A 533 -12.56 5.44 24.50
C TRP A 533 -11.80 6.75 24.29
N ALA A 534 -12.25 7.61 23.39
CA ALA A 534 -11.71 8.96 23.19
C ALA A 534 -11.90 9.85 24.43
N MET A 535 -13.09 9.87 25.04
CA MET A 535 -13.35 10.61 26.27
C MET A 535 -12.51 10.08 27.44
N LEU A 536 -12.37 8.76 27.57
CA LEU A 536 -11.53 8.13 28.59
C LEU A 536 -10.05 8.48 28.42
N ARG A 537 -9.52 8.45 27.18
CA ARG A 537 -8.15 8.92 26.88
C ARG A 537 -7.96 10.38 27.31
N GLY A 538 -8.90 11.27 26.98
CA GLY A 538 -8.86 12.67 27.40
C GLY A 538 -8.86 12.87 28.92
N GLN A 539 -9.57 12.02 29.68
CA GLN A 539 -9.61 12.07 31.15
C GLN A 539 -8.39 11.43 31.83
N ALA A 540 -7.72 10.48 31.18
CA ALA A 540 -6.56 9.76 31.75
C ALA A 540 -5.29 10.64 31.82
N GLY A 541 -5.19 11.69 31.01
CA GLY A 541 -4.15 12.71 31.10
C GLY A 541 -2.73 12.14 31.01
N ALA A 542 -2.00 12.15 32.13
CA ALA A 542 -0.60 11.71 32.22
C ALA A 542 -0.42 10.22 32.56
N VAL A 543 -1.49 9.42 32.59
CA VAL A 543 -1.36 7.94 32.63
C VAL A 543 -0.67 7.50 31.34
N GLY A 544 0.54 6.93 31.49
CA GLY A 544 1.51 6.52 30.45
C GLY A 544 1.08 6.56 28.99
N ALA A 545 1.88 7.22 28.13
CA ALA A 545 1.59 7.38 26.72
C ALA A 545 1.35 6.04 25.99
N GLY A 546 0.08 5.78 25.65
CA GLY A 546 -0.33 4.65 24.80
C GLY A 546 -1.47 3.80 25.38
N ASP A 547 -2.30 3.26 24.50
CA ASP A 547 -3.50 2.50 24.84
C ASP A 547 -3.22 1.33 25.82
N ALA A 548 -2.09 0.62 25.68
CA ALA A 548 -1.73 -0.49 26.58
C ALA A 548 -1.62 -0.08 28.05
N ALA A 549 -1.09 1.12 28.33
CA ALA A 549 -1.02 1.67 29.69
C ALA A 549 -2.42 2.08 30.20
N LEU A 550 -3.28 2.59 29.30
CA LEU A 550 -4.67 2.90 29.64
C LEU A 550 -5.48 1.64 29.99
N TYR A 551 -5.33 0.55 29.22
CA TYR A 551 -5.96 -0.74 29.54
C TYR A 551 -5.44 -1.32 30.88
N ALA A 552 -4.14 -1.19 31.17
CA ALA A 552 -3.59 -1.59 32.46
C ALA A 552 -4.14 -0.74 33.62
N TRP A 553 -4.34 0.56 33.41
CA TRP A 553 -4.90 1.46 34.41
C TRP A 553 -6.38 1.15 34.72
N ILE A 554 -7.23 0.93 33.72
CA ILE A 554 -8.61 0.49 33.98
C ILE A 554 -8.65 -0.91 34.62
N GLY A 555 -7.76 -1.80 34.20
CA GLY A 555 -7.60 -3.14 34.78
C GLY A 555 -7.14 -3.14 36.25
N SER A 556 -6.49 -2.06 36.72
CA SER A 556 -6.11 -1.88 38.13
C SER A 556 -7.32 -1.77 39.06
N GLY A 557 -8.48 -1.33 38.54
CA GLY A 557 -9.67 -1.04 39.32
C GLY A 557 -9.47 0.07 40.37
N SER A 558 -8.48 0.96 40.21
CA SER A 558 -8.31 2.14 41.07
C SER A 558 -9.57 3.04 41.08
N PRO A 559 -9.90 3.72 42.19
CA PRO A 559 -11.05 4.63 42.25
C PRO A 559 -11.03 5.70 41.16
N GLU A 560 -9.85 6.22 40.85
CA GLU A 560 -9.63 7.23 39.81
C GLU A 560 -9.99 6.70 38.42
N ALA A 561 -9.57 5.46 38.11
CA ALA A 561 -9.92 4.79 36.87
C ALA A 561 -11.41 4.47 36.78
N GLN A 562 -12.00 3.94 37.85
CA GLN A 562 -13.43 3.64 37.91
C GLN A 562 -14.28 4.89 37.66
N ASP A 563 -13.99 5.97 38.38
CA ASP A 563 -14.71 7.23 38.23
C ASP A 563 -14.53 7.85 36.83
N ALA A 564 -13.34 7.72 36.22
CA ALA A 564 -13.09 8.17 34.84
C ALA A 564 -13.86 7.35 33.80
N MET A 565 -13.89 6.02 33.93
CA MET A 565 -14.67 5.13 33.04
C MET A 565 -16.16 5.48 33.02
N ILE A 566 -16.74 5.79 34.20
CA ILE A 566 -18.15 6.18 34.32
C ILE A 566 -18.41 7.59 33.79
N ARG A 567 -17.56 8.57 34.12
CA ARG A 567 -17.68 9.93 33.57
C ARG A 567 -17.56 9.94 32.05
N ALA A 568 -16.58 9.23 31.48
CA ALA A 568 -16.39 9.10 30.04
C ALA A 568 -17.61 8.49 29.33
N ALA A 569 -18.37 7.60 29.98
CA ALA A 569 -19.59 7.03 29.43
C ALA A 569 -20.76 8.04 29.43
N GLY A 570 -20.87 8.87 30.46
CA GLY A 570 -21.78 10.01 30.49
C GLY A 570 -21.43 11.06 29.44
N ASP A 571 -20.14 11.36 29.27
CA ASP A 571 -19.64 12.28 28.24
C ASP A 571 -19.86 11.75 26.82
N ALA A 572 -19.66 10.45 26.57
CA ALA A 572 -19.95 9.85 25.26
C ALA A 572 -21.44 9.92 24.91
N ALA A 573 -22.34 9.66 25.87
CA ALA A 573 -23.77 9.84 25.68
C ALA A 573 -24.13 11.30 25.38
N ARG A 574 -23.53 12.25 26.11
CA ARG A 574 -23.70 13.70 25.91
C ARG A 574 -23.22 14.16 24.52
N VAL A 575 -22.06 13.69 24.07
CA VAL A 575 -21.50 14.02 22.74
C VAL A 575 -22.42 13.49 21.64
N LEU A 576 -22.79 12.20 21.69
CA LEU A 576 -23.64 11.61 20.65
C LEU A 576 -25.03 12.26 20.59
N GLN A 577 -25.64 12.54 21.75
CA GLN A 577 -26.95 13.19 21.81
C GLN A 577 -26.90 14.66 21.34
N ASN A 578 -25.80 15.38 21.54
CA ASN A 578 -25.64 16.75 21.06
C ASN A 578 -25.38 16.80 19.55
N GLU A 579 -24.37 16.07 19.06
CA GLU A 579 -23.90 16.14 17.67
C GLU A 579 -24.85 15.42 16.70
N PHE A 580 -25.37 14.24 17.08
CA PHE A 580 -26.16 13.38 16.19
C PHE A 580 -27.63 13.25 16.58
N GLN A 581 -28.06 13.84 17.71
CA GLN A 581 -29.42 13.76 18.25
C GLN A 581 -29.89 12.32 18.57
N THR A 582 -28.97 11.35 18.61
CA THR A 582 -29.21 9.95 18.94
C THR A 582 -27.92 9.29 19.45
N LEU A 583 -28.06 8.28 20.32
CA LEU A 583 -26.93 7.42 20.71
C LEU A 583 -26.65 6.30 19.71
N SER A 584 -27.63 5.91 18.90
CA SER A 584 -27.57 4.74 18.01
C SER A 584 -27.09 5.12 16.60
N VAL A 585 -25.89 5.69 16.52
CA VAL A 585 -25.27 6.11 15.25
C VAL A 585 -24.48 4.96 14.63
N PRO A 586 -24.83 4.46 13.43
CA PRO A 586 -24.06 3.42 12.73
C PRO A 586 -22.62 3.87 12.45
N TRP A 587 -21.64 3.00 12.69
CA TRP A 587 -20.23 3.33 12.52
C TRP A 587 -19.90 3.90 11.13
N GLY A 588 -20.45 3.33 10.07
CA GLY A 588 -20.21 3.75 8.68
C GLY A 588 -20.85 5.09 8.29
N ASP A 589 -21.80 5.62 9.08
CA ASP A 589 -22.32 6.97 8.85
C ASP A 589 -21.30 8.04 9.27
N VAL A 590 -20.40 7.68 10.20
CA VAL A 590 -19.43 8.57 10.84
C VAL A 590 -17.98 8.16 10.65
N HIS A 591 -17.67 6.96 10.16
CA HIS A 591 -16.33 6.51 9.79
C HIS A 591 -16.29 6.21 8.30
N ALA A 592 -15.37 6.85 7.58
CA ALA A 592 -15.38 6.86 6.12
C ALA A 592 -13.98 6.70 5.51
N LEU A 593 -13.93 6.05 4.34
CA LEU A 593 -12.77 5.99 3.47
C LEU A 593 -13.00 6.97 2.30
N ARG A 594 -12.02 7.83 2.04
CA ARG A 594 -12.11 8.91 1.05
C ARG A 594 -10.99 8.85 0.03
N ARG A 595 -11.32 9.08 -1.25
CA ARG A 595 -10.40 9.14 -2.39
C ARG A 595 -10.90 10.18 -3.39
N GLY A 596 -10.25 11.34 -3.42
CA GLY A 596 -10.72 12.49 -4.20
C GLY A 596 -12.13 12.91 -3.77
N ALA A 597 -13.06 13.04 -4.72
CA ALA A 597 -14.47 13.35 -4.44
C ALA A 597 -15.31 12.15 -3.98
N ARG A 598 -14.74 10.93 -3.95
CA ARG A 598 -15.42 9.71 -3.53
C ARG A 598 -15.25 9.51 -2.03
N GLU A 599 -16.35 9.30 -1.32
CA GLU A 599 -16.39 8.92 0.10
C GLU A 599 -17.33 7.73 0.27
N ALA A 600 -16.98 6.76 1.12
CA ALA A 600 -17.84 5.62 1.46
C ALA A 600 -17.66 5.20 2.93
N ALA A 601 -18.71 4.58 3.49
CA ALA A 601 -18.74 4.02 4.83
C ALA A 601 -17.62 2.97 5.02
N ALA A 602 -16.81 3.11 6.07
CA ALA A 602 -15.66 2.25 6.33
C ALA A 602 -15.91 1.30 7.54
N PRO A 603 -15.81 -0.03 7.36
CA PRO A 603 -15.67 -0.97 8.47
C PRO A 603 -14.24 -0.93 9.04
N GLY A 604 -14.00 -1.63 10.16
CA GLY A 604 -12.69 -1.61 10.83
C GLY A 604 -12.46 -0.32 11.64
N ALA A 605 -11.32 -0.26 12.33
CA ALA A 605 -10.92 0.87 13.17
C ALA A 605 -9.42 0.75 13.52
N ALA A 606 -8.80 1.79 14.09
CA ALA A 606 -7.61 1.63 14.93
C ALA A 606 -8.01 1.51 16.42
N THR A 607 -9.07 2.20 16.86
CA THR A 607 -9.58 2.09 18.23
C THR A 607 -9.94 0.64 18.60
N GLY A 608 -9.18 0.09 19.53
CA GLY A 608 -9.32 -1.28 20.02
C GLY A 608 -8.74 -2.38 19.12
N GLU A 609 -8.02 -1.98 18.04
CA GLU A 609 -7.14 -2.81 17.20
C GLU A 609 -7.79 -4.12 16.64
N PRO A 610 -8.85 -4.01 15.81
CA PRO A 610 -9.29 -5.11 14.93
C PRO A 610 -8.23 -5.45 13.87
N VAL A 611 -8.32 -6.61 13.21
CA VAL A 611 -7.34 -6.99 12.16
C VAL A 611 -7.47 -6.09 10.93
N LEU A 612 -8.70 -5.79 10.52
CA LEU A 612 -8.97 -4.78 9.50
C LEU A 612 -8.75 -3.37 10.08
N LEU A 613 -7.52 -2.89 9.98
CA LEU A 613 -7.12 -1.58 10.49
C LEU A 613 -7.36 -0.50 9.43
N LEU A 614 -8.30 0.40 9.72
CA LEU A 614 -8.53 1.69 9.07
C LEU A 614 -8.62 2.75 10.18
N SER A 615 -7.85 3.83 10.07
CA SER A 615 -7.65 4.78 11.18
C SER A 615 -8.86 5.65 11.46
N ASP A 616 -9.17 5.86 12.73
CA ASP A 616 -10.29 6.66 13.22
C ASP A 616 -9.83 7.89 14.03
N SER A 617 -8.68 8.49 13.67
CA SER A 617 -8.07 9.62 14.39
C SER A 617 -8.36 11.00 13.79
N ALA A 618 -8.60 11.10 12.48
CA ALA A 618 -8.81 12.37 11.78
C ALA A 618 -10.30 12.71 11.66
N TYR A 619 -10.81 13.65 12.47
CA TYR A 619 -12.22 14.04 12.44
C TYR A 619 -12.46 15.30 11.57
N GLU A 620 -13.08 15.12 10.41
CA GLU A 620 -13.37 16.19 9.44
C GLU A 620 -14.82 16.08 8.93
N GLY A 621 -15.52 17.22 8.80
CA GLY A 621 -16.85 17.26 8.18
C GLY A 621 -17.95 16.49 8.92
N GLY A 622 -17.74 16.19 10.21
CA GLY A 622 -18.65 15.36 11.02
C GLY A 622 -18.29 13.86 11.03
N LYS A 623 -17.19 13.46 10.38
CA LYS A 623 -16.77 12.06 10.23
C LYS A 623 -15.30 11.84 10.59
N TRP A 624 -15.00 10.68 11.15
CA TRP A 624 -13.66 10.10 11.23
C TRP A 624 -13.26 9.58 9.85
N GLN A 625 -12.28 10.24 9.24
CA GLN A 625 -11.73 9.88 7.93
C GLN A 625 -10.55 8.93 8.11
N ALA A 626 -10.58 7.80 7.42
CA ALA A 626 -9.45 6.89 7.33
C ALA A 626 -8.34 7.56 6.52
N ALA A 627 -7.21 7.84 7.19
CA ALA A 627 -6.00 8.43 6.64
C ALA A 627 -4.77 7.51 6.77
N TYR A 628 -4.89 6.42 7.53
CA TYR A 628 -3.89 5.37 7.69
C TYR A 628 -4.58 4.00 7.78
N GLY A 629 -3.96 2.94 7.27
CA GLY A 629 -4.50 1.59 7.37
C GLY A 629 -3.95 0.64 6.33
N THR A 630 -4.66 -0.46 6.07
CA THR A 630 -4.37 -1.41 4.97
C THR A 630 -4.04 -0.66 3.68
N GLY A 631 -2.80 -0.77 3.20
CA GLY A 631 -2.33 -0.07 2.00
C GLY A 631 -2.22 -0.99 0.78
N LEU A 632 -1.61 -2.15 0.97
CA LEU A 632 -1.75 -3.31 0.09
C LEU A 632 -2.02 -4.52 0.99
N ALA A 633 -2.95 -5.37 0.60
CA ALA A 633 -3.10 -6.70 1.18
C ALA A 633 -2.86 -7.74 0.08
N LEU A 634 -2.06 -8.76 0.40
CA LEU A 634 -1.62 -9.80 -0.52
C LEU A 634 -1.60 -11.13 0.23
N ALA A 635 -2.28 -12.13 -0.30
CA ALA A 635 -2.26 -13.50 0.22
C ALA A 635 -1.82 -14.47 -0.88
N VAL A 636 -0.91 -15.39 -0.56
CA VAL A 636 -0.35 -16.37 -1.51
C VAL A 636 -0.32 -17.77 -0.90
N GLN A 637 -0.60 -18.79 -1.72
CA GLN A 637 -0.34 -20.19 -1.43
C GLN A 637 0.67 -20.79 -2.42
N PHE A 638 1.61 -21.58 -1.90
CA PHE A 638 2.74 -22.10 -2.67
C PHE A 638 2.45 -23.50 -3.21
N GLY A 639 1.94 -23.57 -4.44
CA GLY A 639 1.86 -24.78 -5.26
C GLY A 639 3.02 -24.90 -6.24
N GLU A 640 2.86 -25.72 -7.30
CA GLU A 640 3.83 -25.78 -8.42
C GLU A 640 4.05 -24.40 -9.05
N THR A 641 2.95 -23.70 -9.32
CA THR A 641 2.87 -22.25 -9.52
C THR A 641 2.20 -21.62 -8.29
N PRO A 642 2.66 -20.47 -7.77
CA PRO A 642 1.97 -19.78 -6.69
C PRO A 642 0.58 -19.29 -7.13
N GLU A 643 -0.40 -19.44 -6.26
CA GLU A 643 -1.74 -18.86 -6.42
C GLU A 643 -1.87 -17.71 -5.42
N ALA A 644 -2.15 -16.50 -5.89
CA ALA A 644 -2.20 -15.31 -5.05
C ALA A 644 -3.40 -14.41 -5.37
N VAL A 645 -3.82 -13.65 -4.37
CA VAL A 645 -4.88 -12.64 -4.46
C VAL A 645 -4.44 -11.36 -3.75
N SER A 646 -4.87 -10.20 -4.23
CA SER A 646 -4.48 -8.90 -3.68
C SER A 646 -5.60 -7.87 -3.71
N VAL A 647 -5.40 -6.77 -2.98
CA VAL A 647 -6.20 -5.54 -3.06
C VAL A 647 -5.38 -4.36 -2.53
N SER A 648 -5.43 -3.22 -3.22
CA SER A 648 -5.01 -1.92 -2.69
C SER A 648 -6.22 -0.98 -2.70
N PRO A 649 -6.57 -0.27 -1.60
CA PRO A 649 -7.84 0.47 -1.52
C PRO A 649 -8.05 1.52 -2.61
N PHE A 650 -6.97 2.06 -3.18
CA PHE A 650 -7.02 3.15 -4.15
C PHE A 650 -6.46 2.78 -5.54
N GLY A 651 -6.48 1.48 -5.86
CA GLY A 651 -6.02 0.99 -7.16
C GLY A 651 -4.53 1.21 -7.40
N SER A 652 -4.14 1.20 -8.66
CA SER A 652 -2.74 1.30 -9.09
C SER A 652 -2.33 2.70 -9.58
N SER A 653 -3.19 3.72 -9.51
CA SER A 653 -2.92 5.04 -10.10
C SER A 653 -3.36 6.20 -9.19
N GLU A 654 -2.64 7.32 -9.24
CA GLU A 654 -3.01 8.57 -8.55
C GLU A 654 -3.58 9.65 -9.45
N ASP A 655 -3.52 9.45 -10.77
CA ASP A 655 -4.22 10.29 -11.73
C ASP A 655 -5.75 10.14 -11.57
N PRO A 656 -6.50 11.20 -11.21
CA PRO A 656 -7.95 11.14 -11.06
C PRO A 656 -8.71 10.79 -12.34
N ASP A 657 -8.09 10.97 -13.52
CA ASP A 657 -8.65 10.58 -14.82
C ASP A 657 -8.34 9.11 -15.18
N SER A 658 -7.54 8.41 -14.37
CA SER A 658 -7.23 6.99 -14.57
C SER A 658 -8.39 6.09 -14.12
N PRO A 659 -8.74 5.03 -14.88
CA PRO A 659 -9.71 4.03 -14.42
C PRO A 659 -9.25 3.34 -13.13
N HIS A 660 -7.93 3.29 -12.86
CA HIS A 660 -7.33 2.63 -11.72
C HIS A 660 -7.08 3.56 -10.51
N TYR A 661 -7.83 4.66 -10.40
CA TYR A 661 -7.73 5.64 -9.30
C TYR A 661 -8.43 5.23 -8.00
N ALA A 662 -9.49 4.40 -8.12
CA ALA A 662 -10.35 3.97 -7.02
C ALA A 662 -11.18 2.70 -7.37
N ASP A 663 -10.78 1.94 -8.39
CA ASP A 663 -11.45 0.72 -8.89
C ASP A 663 -11.44 -0.44 -7.88
N GLN A 664 -10.40 -0.50 -7.05
CA GLN A 664 -10.23 -1.52 -6.01
C GLN A 664 -10.84 -1.12 -4.65
N MET A 665 -11.37 0.10 -4.50
CA MET A 665 -12.00 0.57 -3.26
C MET A 665 -13.22 -0.27 -2.88
N ASP A 666 -14.04 -0.62 -3.88
CA ASP A 666 -15.18 -1.52 -3.67
C ASP A 666 -14.76 -2.93 -3.30
N LEU A 667 -13.62 -3.43 -3.81
CA LEU A 667 -13.12 -4.75 -3.41
C LEU A 667 -12.84 -4.80 -1.91
N LEU A 668 -12.18 -3.77 -1.36
CA LEU A 668 -11.92 -3.70 0.08
C LEU A 668 -13.24 -3.66 0.89
N LEU A 669 -14.16 -2.77 0.51
CA LEU A 669 -15.40 -2.52 1.25
C LEU A 669 -16.38 -3.71 1.17
N GLU A 670 -16.42 -4.41 0.03
CA GLU A 670 -17.22 -5.62 -0.18
C GLU A 670 -16.54 -6.92 0.32
N ARG A 671 -15.34 -6.83 0.92
CA ARG A 671 -14.54 -7.97 1.40
C ARG A 671 -14.17 -8.95 0.28
N ARG A 672 -13.50 -8.44 -0.76
CA ARG A 672 -13.15 -9.16 -1.98
C ARG A 672 -11.67 -8.95 -2.29
N PHE A 673 -11.09 -9.86 -3.05
CA PHE A 673 -9.75 -9.70 -3.63
C PHE A 673 -9.81 -9.90 -5.14
N LYS A 674 -8.87 -9.27 -5.85
CA LYS A 674 -8.59 -9.58 -7.25
C LYS A 674 -7.55 -10.73 -7.34
N PRO A 675 -7.62 -11.58 -8.38
CA PRO A 675 -6.58 -12.58 -8.62
C PRO A 675 -5.28 -11.90 -9.08
N VAL A 676 -4.14 -12.41 -8.63
CA VAL A 676 -2.82 -11.92 -9.04
C VAL A 676 -2.38 -12.56 -10.37
N ARG A 677 -1.94 -11.73 -11.33
CA ARG A 677 -1.38 -12.17 -12.61
C ARG A 677 0.13 -12.43 -12.46
N TYR A 678 0.49 -13.63 -11.99
CA TYR A 678 1.91 -14.04 -11.82
C TYR A 678 2.49 -14.77 -13.04
N ALA A 679 1.90 -15.90 -13.45
CA ALA A 679 2.43 -16.70 -14.55
C ALA A 679 2.42 -15.91 -15.88
N THR A 680 3.48 -16.00 -16.68
CA THR A 680 3.64 -15.26 -17.94
C THR A 680 2.43 -15.40 -18.86
N GLU A 681 1.88 -16.61 -19.03
CA GLU A 681 0.68 -16.80 -19.86
C GLU A 681 -0.53 -16.01 -19.35
N SER A 682 -0.73 -15.96 -18.02
CA SER A 682 -1.78 -15.15 -17.39
C SER A 682 -1.56 -13.66 -17.69
N VAL A 683 -0.34 -13.16 -17.49
CA VAL A 683 0.01 -11.77 -17.79
C VAL A 683 -0.27 -11.41 -19.25
N LEU A 684 0.24 -12.21 -20.21
CA LEU A 684 0.08 -11.91 -21.64
C LEU A 684 -1.37 -12.06 -22.14
N ARG A 685 -2.23 -12.82 -21.42
CA ARG A 685 -3.63 -13.06 -21.75
C ARG A 685 -4.59 -12.00 -21.16
N TYR A 686 -4.28 -11.49 -19.98
CA TYR A 686 -5.08 -10.47 -19.28
C TYR A 686 -4.51 -9.04 -19.43
N ALA A 687 -3.42 -8.86 -20.19
CA ALA A 687 -2.86 -7.54 -20.47
C ALA A 687 -3.83 -6.67 -21.31
N GLU A 688 -4.38 -5.63 -20.69
CA GLU A 688 -5.16 -4.59 -21.39
C GLU A 688 -4.28 -3.65 -22.23
N SER A 689 -2.99 -3.56 -21.89
CA SER A 689 -1.99 -2.94 -22.77
C SER A 689 -0.59 -3.52 -22.57
N ALA A 690 0.22 -3.45 -23.63
CA ALA A 690 1.64 -3.80 -23.65
C ALA A 690 2.45 -2.70 -24.33
N THR A 691 3.55 -2.26 -23.73
CA THR A 691 4.44 -1.20 -24.25
C THR A 691 5.86 -1.73 -24.44
N GLY A 692 6.44 -1.52 -25.63
CA GLY A 692 7.82 -1.94 -25.96
C GLY A 692 8.13 -1.87 -27.46
N LEU A 693 9.34 -2.27 -27.89
CA LEU A 693 9.64 -2.48 -29.32
C LEU A 693 9.07 -3.80 -29.85
N ARG A 694 9.06 -4.85 -29.02
CA ARG A 694 8.49 -6.17 -29.35
C ARG A 694 7.63 -6.64 -28.20
N VAL A 695 6.31 -6.70 -28.41
CA VAL A 695 5.33 -7.09 -27.37
C VAL A 695 4.52 -8.29 -27.85
N THR A 696 4.24 -9.23 -26.94
CA THR A 696 3.51 -10.47 -27.23
C THR A 696 2.23 -10.50 -26.41
N LEU A 697 1.09 -10.74 -27.04
CA LEU A 697 -0.21 -10.87 -26.38
C LEU A 697 -0.84 -12.23 -26.70
N LEU A 698 -1.68 -12.74 -25.81
CA LEU A 698 -2.45 -13.97 -26.01
C LEU A 698 -3.94 -13.59 -26.11
N PRO A 699 -4.50 -13.44 -27.33
CA PRO A 699 -5.82 -12.84 -27.50
C PRO A 699 -6.93 -13.62 -26.76
N PRO A 700 -7.84 -12.96 -26.02
CA PRO A 700 -8.88 -13.64 -25.25
C PRO A 700 -9.77 -14.56 -26.11
N GLY A 701 -9.94 -15.81 -25.68
CA GLY A 701 -10.70 -16.82 -26.44
C GLY A 701 -10.01 -17.37 -27.69
N VAL A 702 -8.72 -17.07 -27.89
CA VAL A 702 -7.88 -17.70 -28.93
C VAL A 702 -6.73 -18.44 -28.25
N THR A 703 -6.54 -19.71 -28.61
CA THR A 703 -5.35 -20.47 -28.27
C THR A 703 -4.26 -20.10 -29.26
N GLY A 704 -3.33 -19.22 -28.87
CA GLY A 704 -2.37 -18.64 -29.79
C GLY A 704 -1.79 -17.33 -29.27
N SER A 705 -0.91 -16.71 -30.07
CA SER A 705 -0.21 -15.48 -29.71
C SER A 705 -0.17 -14.48 -30.86
N LEU A 706 -0.03 -13.21 -30.49
CA LEU A 706 0.06 -12.07 -31.39
C LEU A 706 1.28 -11.25 -30.95
N THR A 707 2.35 -11.28 -31.74
CA THR A 707 3.58 -10.53 -31.46
C THR A 707 3.67 -9.34 -32.39
N LEU A 708 3.66 -8.12 -31.84
CA LEU A 708 3.85 -6.88 -32.59
C LEU A 708 5.30 -6.41 -32.41
N THR A 709 6.02 -6.21 -33.51
CA THR A 709 7.39 -5.69 -33.54
C THR A 709 7.43 -4.36 -34.29
N GLY A 710 7.58 -3.26 -33.57
CA GLY A 710 7.62 -1.90 -34.12
C GLY A 710 9.05 -1.43 -34.42
N ALA A 711 9.20 -0.55 -35.42
CA ALA A 711 10.46 0.15 -35.68
C ALA A 711 10.77 1.25 -34.64
N ALA A 712 9.79 1.61 -33.82
CA ALA A 712 9.86 2.49 -32.66
C ALA A 712 8.90 1.94 -31.57
N PRO A 713 9.03 2.34 -30.29
CA PRO A 713 8.19 1.80 -29.22
C PRO A 713 6.71 2.03 -29.50
N ILE A 714 5.90 0.99 -29.29
CA ILE A 714 4.45 1.01 -29.44
C ILE A 714 3.80 0.61 -28.13
N ARG A 715 2.63 1.20 -27.84
CA ARG A 715 1.65 0.65 -26.91
C ARG A 715 0.59 -0.09 -27.70
N ALA A 716 0.39 -1.37 -27.44
CA ALA A 716 -0.53 -2.23 -28.17
C ALA A 716 -1.48 -3.00 -27.23
N ARG A 717 -2.63 -3.44 -27.78
CA ARG A 717 -3.55 -4.39 -27.15
C ARG A 717 -4.20 -5.30 -28.19
N ALA A 718 -4.73 -6.43 -27.77
CA ALA A 718 -5.37 -7.42 -28.64
C ALA A 718 -6.83 -7.60 -28.26
N VAL A 719 -7.74 -7.16 -29.13
CA VAL A 719 -9.19 -7.30 -28.94
C VAL A 719 -9.70 -8.48 -29.79
N THR A 720 -10.56 -9.33 -29.25
CA THR A 720 -11.20 -10.41 -30.01
C THR A 720 -12.68 -10.15 -30.26
N ARG A 721 -13.19 -10.64 -31.40
CA ARG A 721 -14.60 -10.52 -31.79
C ARG A 721 -15.15 -11.83 -32.34
N VAL A 722 -16.44 -12.05 -32.09
CA VAL A 722 -17.24 -13.16 -32.64
C VAL A 722 -17.75 -12.82 -34.06
N GLU A 723 -18.20 -11.58 -34.27
CA GLU A 723 -18.70 -11.10 -35.56
C GLU A 723 -17.58 -10.62 -36.47
N ALA A 724 -17.71 -10.90 -37.77
CA ALA A 724 -16.74 -10.51 -38.78
C ALA A 724 -16.73 -8.98 -38.97
N PRO A 725 -15.57 -8.29 -38.83
CA PRO A 725 -15.48 -6.84 -39.04
C PRO A 725 -15.67 -6.40 -40.51
N ALA A 726 -15.67 -7.35 -41.45
CA ALA A 726 -16.09 -7.24 -42.85
C ALA A 726 -16.50 -8.64 -43.35
N ALA A 727 -17.32 -8.72 -44.41
CA ALA A 727 -17.78 -10.00 -44.95
C ALA A 727 -16.60 -10.86 -45.45
N LEU A 728 -16.58 -12.14 -45.09
CA LEU A 728 -15.61 -13.11 -45.61
C LEU A 728 -15.85 -13.42 -47.11
N PRO A 729 -14.84 -13.91 -47.85
CA PRO A 729 -15.01 -14.33 -49.23
C PRO A 729 -16.07 -15.43 -49.38
N GLU A 730 -16.74 -15.47 -50.54
CA GLU A 730 -17.81 -16.43 -50.80
C GLU A 730 -17.36 -17.89 -50.60
N GLY A 731 -18.18 -18.69 -49.90
CA GLY A 731 -17.87 -20.08 -49.55
C GLY A 731 -16.83 -20.26 -48.42
N LYS A 732 -16.32 -19.18 -47.80
CA LYS A 732 -15.40 -19.24 -46.66
C LYS A 732 -16.09 -18.97 -45.32
N ALA A 733 -15.53 -19.54 -44.25
CA ALA A 733 -15.92 -19.28 -42.87
C ALA A 733 -14.68 -19.20 -41.96
N ALA A 734 -14.84 -18.56 -40.79
CA ALA A 734 -13.79 -18.46 -39.78
C ALA A 734 -13.80 -19.68 -38.84
N PHE A 735 -12.60 -20.14 -38.50
CA PHE A 735 -12.30 -21.25 -37.58
C PHE A 735 -11.66 -20.75 -36.27
N SER A 736 -11.55 -19.43 -36.11
CA SER A 736 -11.10 -18.73 -34.91
C SER A 736 -12.01 -17.52 -34.65
N LEU A 737 -11.89 -16.91 -33.47
CA LEU A 737 -12.32 -15.52 -33.28
C LEU A 737 -11.48 -14.58 -34.17
N TYR A 738 -12.04 -13.41 -34.48
CA TYR A 738 -11.33 -12.34 -35.18
C TYR A 738 -10.44 -11.60 -34.19
N VAL A 739 -9.12 -11.57 -34.44
CA VAL A 739 -8.13 -10.88 -33.61
C VAL A 739 -7.83 -9.50 -34.21
N LEU A 740 -8.10 -8.44 -33.45
CA LEU A 740 -7.90 -7.05 -33.84
C LEU A 740 -6.73 -6.46 -33.01
N PRO A 741 -5.54 -6.27 -33.60
CA PRO A 741 -4.47 -5.52 -32.96
C PRO A 741 -4.77 -4.03 -32.99
N GLU A 742 -4.82 -3.41 -31.81
CA GLU A 742 -4.83 -1.96 -31.66
C GLU A 742 -3.45 -1.50 -31.19
N ARG A 743 -2.94 -0.38 -31.73
CA ARG A 743 -1.63 0.16 -31.33
C ARG A 743 -1.56 1.69 -31.45
N VAL A 744 -0.73 2.30 -30.63
CA VAL A 744 -0.38 3.72 -30.67
C VAL A 744 1.15 3.86 -30.58
N PRO A 745 1.80 4.68 -31.43
CA PRO A 745 1.23 5.43 -32.55
C PRO A 745 0.95 4.53 -33.77
N ALA A 746 -0.20 4.71 -34.42
CA ALA A 746 -0.61 3.90 -35.57
C ALA A 746 0.36 4.01 -36.77
N GLY A 747 1.02 5.16 -36.95
CA GLY A 747 1.95 5.41 -38.06
C GLY A 747 3.33 4.74 -37.93
N VAL A 748 3.62 4.02 -36.84
CA VAL A 748 4.90 3.28 -36.69
C VAL A 748 4.84 1.99 -37.54
N PRO A 749 5.80 1.77 -38.46
CA PRO A 749 5.94 0.49 -39.17
C PRO A 749 6.06 -0.66 -38.17
N THR A 750 5.14 -1.62 -38.26
CA THR A 750 4.97 -2.69 -37.28
C THR A 750 4.75 -4.02 -38.00
N ALA A 751 5.67 -4.96 -37.83
CA ALA A 751 5.48 -6.34 -38.26
C ALA A 751 4.65 -7.11 -37.21
N VAL A 752 3.81 -8.02 -37.66
CA VAL A 752 2.96 -8.88 -36.84
C VAL A 752 3.33 -10.34 -37.12
N ASP A 753 3.88 -11.02 -36.11
CA ASP A 753 4.00 -12.48 -36.09
C ASP A 753 2.76 -13.02 -35.35
N ILE A 754 1.90 -13.79 -36.03
CA ILE A 754 0.66 -14.34 -35.46
C ILE A 754 0.71 -15.88 -35.44
N VAL A 755 0.24 -16.44 -34.33
CA VAL A 755 0.15 -17.88 -34.09
C VAL A 755 -1.27 -18.21 -33.64
N MET A 756 -1.93 -19.16 -34.30
CA MET A 756 -3.23 -19.69 -33.89
C MET A 756 -3.19 -21.21 -33.86
N GLN A 757 -3.61 -21.81 -32.76
CA GLN A 757 -3.81 -23.24 -32.62
C GLN A 757 -5.29 -23.56 -32.76
N LEU A 758 -5.61 -24.54 -33.60
CA LEU A 758 -6.99 -24.96 -33.83
C LEU A 758 -7.38 -26.14 -32.93
N ALA A 759 -8.47 -25.98 -32.20
CA ALA A 759 -9.05 -27.03 -31.38
C ALA A 759 -9.44 -28.27 -32.24
N PRO A 760 -9.21 -29.52 -31.77
CA PRO A 760 -9.52 -30.74 -32.51
C PRO A 760 -10.94 -30.81 -33.10
N GLU A 761 -11.91 -30.25 -32.38
CA GLU A 761 -13.35 -30.30 -32.63
C GLU A 761 -13.78 -29.39 -33.79
N MET A 762 -12.97 -28.38 -34.13
CA MET A 762 -13.30 -27.35 -35.12
C MET A 762 -13.00 -27.74 -36.57
N CYS A 763 -12.12 -28.71 -36.80
CA CYS A 763 -11.79 -29.22 -38.13
C CYS A 763 -11.11 -30.60 -38.04
N PRO A 764 -11.46 -31.59 -38.86
CA PRO A 764 -10.70 -32.85 -38.98
C PRO A 764 -9.27 -32.61 -39.49
N ASP A 765 -8.32 -33.50 -39.16
CA ASP A 765 -6.91 -33.37 -39.57
C ASP A 765 -6.77 -33.27 -41.12
N ALA A 766 -7.59 -34.03 -41.85
CA ALA A 766 -7.62 -34.00 -43.31
C ALA A 766 -8.07 -32.65 -43.91
N GLY A 767 -8.79 -31.83 -43.13
CA GLY A 767 -9.23 -30.49 -43.54
C GLY A 767 -8.19 -29.39 -43.27
N LEU A 768 -7.16 -29.65 -42.46
CA LEU A 768 -6.18 -28.62 -42.03
C LEU A 768 -5.47 -27.94 -43.20
N GLY A 769 -5.18 -28.67 -44.27
CA GLY A 769 -4.56 -28.11 -45.49
C GLY A 769 -5.48 -27.17 -46.30
N GLY A 770 -6.77 -27.10 -45.99
CA GLY A 770 -7.72 -26.14 -46.58
C GLY A 770 -7.85 -24.83 -45.80
N LEU A 771 -7.23 -24.74 -44.62
CA LEU A 771 -7.24 -23.57 -43.75
C LEU A 771 -6.03 -22.67 -44.03
N SER A 772 -6.20 -21.38 -43.79
CA SER A 772 -5.12 -20.40 -43.88
C SER A 772 -5.38 -19.23 -42.93
N LEU A 773 -4.32 -18.58 -42.48
CA LEU A 773 -4.42 -17.29 -41.80
C LEU A 773 -4.73 -16.21 -42.84
N PHE A 774 -5.76 -15.41 -42.54
CA PHE A 774 -6.23 -14.29 -43.34
C PHE A 774 -6.04 -12.98 -42.58
N ALA A 775 -5.85 -11.90 -43.33
CA ALA A 775 -5.78 -10.52 -42.86
C ALA A 775 -6.84 -9.65 -43.55
N LEU A 776 -7.30 -8.62 -42.84
CA LEU A 776 -8.18 -7.57 -43.34
C LEU A 776 -7.48 -6.22 -43.17
N GLU A 777 -7.05 -5.59 -44.26
CA GLU A 777 -6.49 -4.24 -44.23
C GLU A 777 -7.57 -3.15 -44.29
N GLU A 778 -7.20 -1.91 -43.94
CA GLU A 778 -8.15 -0.80 -43.96
C GLU A 778 -8.49 -0.38 -45.40
N GLY A 779 -9.76 -0.49 -45.77
CA GLY A 779 -10.24 -0.24 -47.13
C GLY A 779 -10.02 -1.40 -48.12
N MET A 780 -9.60 -2.57 -47.64
CA MET A 780 -9.35 -3.78 -48.43
C MET A 780 -10.33 -4.90 -48.02
N ASP A 781 -10.51 -5.90 -48.90
CA ASP A 781 -11.18 -7.15 -48.57
C ASP A 781 -10.24 -8.12 -47.80
N TRP A 782 -10.81 -9.20 -47.27
CA TRP A 782 -10.04 -10.28 -46.63
C TRP A 782 -9.15 -11.04 -47.62
N TYR A 783 -7.86 -11.20 -47.31
CA TYR A 783 -6.91 -11.98 -48.12
C TYR A 783 -6.04 -12.92 -47.26
N PRO A 784 -5.56 -14.05 -47.81
CA PRO A 784 -4.66 -14.97 -47.09
C PRO A 784 -3.25 -14.36 -46.93
N LEU A 785 -2.63 -14.56 -45.77
CA LEU A 785 -1.25 -14.11 -45.54
C LEU A 785 -0.26 -14.80 -46.50
N PRO A 786 0.65 -14.06 -47.15
CA PRO A 786 1.58 -14.63 -48.13
C PRO A 786 2.68 -15.49 -47.50
N ALA A 787 3.08 -15.17 -46.26
CA ALA A 787 4.06 -15.92 -45.48
C ALA A 787 3.35 -16.62 -44.31
N GLN A 788 2.99 -17.89 -44.48
CA GLN A 788 2.37 -18.71 -43.45
C GLN A 788 2.78 -20.17 -43.53
N GLU A 789 2.75 -20.85 -42.39
CA GLU A 789 3.07 -22.26 -42.20
C GLU A 789 1.99 -22.94 -41.35
N CYS A 790 1.70 -24.21 -41.64
CA CYS A 790 0.81 -25.05 -40.84
C CYS A 790 1.59 -26.26 -40.31
N ASP A 791 1.84 -26.30 -39.01
CA ASP A 791 2.24 -27.52 -38.31
C ASP A 791 0.99 -28.34 -38.02
N ALA A 792 0.68 -29.27 -38.93
CA ALA A 792 -0.49 -30.14 -38.82
C ALA A 792 -0.44 -31.09 -37.61
N ALA A 793 0.75 -31.41 -37.08
CA ALA A 793 0.89 -32.32 -35.94
C ALA A 793 0.43 -31.65 -34.63
N ASN A 794 0.70 -30.36 -34.48
CA ASN A 794 0.27 -29.55 -33.33
C ASN A 794 -0.97 -28.68 -33.61
N ARG A 795 -1.56 -28.80 -34.81
CA ARG A 795 -2.70 -27.99 -35.32
C ARG A 795 -2.42 -26.48 -35.24
N LEU A 796 -1.16 -26.10 -35.49
CA LEU A 796 -0.65 -24.76 -35.24
C LEU A 796 -0.37 -24.02 -36.55
N PHE A 797 -1.10 -22.94 -36.78
CA PHE A 797 -0.91 -22.03 -37.91
C PHE A 797 -0.05 -20.86 -37.47
N ARG A 798 1.02 -20.57 -38.22
CA ARG A 798 1.92 -19.43 -38.00
C ARG A 798 1.90 -18.56 -39.24
N GLY A 799 1.81 -17.25 -39.06
CA GLY A 799 1.83 -16.28 -40.15
C GLY A 799 2.65 -15.06 -39.78
N ARG A 800 3.29 -14.47 -40.78
CA ARG A 800 3.97 -13.18 -40.64
C ARG A 800 3.35 -12.17 -41.60
N HIS A 801 3.11 -10.97 -41.09
CA HIS A 801 2.61 -9.86 -41.87
C HIS A 801 3.45 -8.61 -41.57
N ASP A 802 4.23 -8.14 -42.55
CA ASP A 802 5.14 -6.99 -42.36
C ASP A 802 4.42 -5.63 -42.35
N ALA A 803 3.11 -5.63 -42.63
CA ALA A 803 2.19 -4.53 -42.34
C ALA A 803 1.16 -4.97 -41.29
N PRO A 804 0.65 -4.10 -40.42
CA PRO A 804 -0.34 -4.47 -39.41
C PRO A 804 -1.77 -4.30 -39.96
N ALA A 805 -2.52 -5.39 -40.05
CA ALA A 805 -3.91 -5.40 -40.52
C ALA A 805 -4.91 -4.97 -39.44
N LYS A 806 -6.12 -4.58 -39.85
CA LYS A 806 -7.25 -4.24 -38.95
C LYS A 806 -7.76 -5.46 -38.18
N ALA A 807 -7.75 -6.63 -38.82
CA ALA A 807 -8.12 -7.89 -38.20
C ALA A 807 -7.40 -9.08 -38.83
N TYR A 808 -7.27 -10.17 -38.06
CA TYR A 808 -6.74 -11.46 -38.47
C TYR A 808 -7.69 -12.58 -38.04
N ALA A 809 -7.78 -13.65 -38.84
CA ALA A 809 -8.54 -14.86 -38.49
C ALA A 809 -7.98 -16.09 -39.21
N LEU A 810 -8.20 -17.28 -38.63
CA LEU A 810 -8.05 -18.54 -39.35
C LEU A 810 -9.31 -18.79 -40.18
N VAL A 811 -9.17 -18.96 -41.50
CA VAL A 811 -10.30 -19.03 -42.44
C VAL A 811 -10.13 -20.20 -43.40
N GLY A 812 -11.23 -20.90 -43.70
CA GLY A 812 -11.27 -22.05 -44.60
C GLY A 812 -12.61 -22.20 -45.33
N PRO A 813 -12.76 -23.21 -46.21
CA PRO A 813 -14.06 -23.59 -46.77
C PRO A 813 -15.11 -23.81 -45.67
N ALA A 814 -16.30 -23.23 -45.84
CA ALA A 814 -17.38 -23.37 -44.86
C ALA A 814 -17.82 -24.84 -44.66
N GLU A 815 -17.64 -25.69 -45.67
CA GLU A 815 -17.90 -27.14 -45.64
C GLU A 815 -17.05 -27.92 -44.62
N LEU A 816 -15.94 -27.35 -44.15
CA LEU A 816 -15.06 -27.98 -43.15
C LEU A 816 -15.46 -27.67 -41.70
N LEU A 817 -16.38 -26.72 -41.46
CA LEU A 817 -16.91 -26.50 -40.13
C LEU A 817 -17.74 -27.73 -39.68
N PRO A 818 -17.71 -28.08 -38.38
CA PRO A 818 -18.64 -29.07 -37.85
C PRO A 818 -20.08 -28.62 -38.12
N ALA A 819 -20.93 -29.56 -38.57
CA ALA A 819 -22.35 -29.30 -38.70
C ALA A 819 -22.92 -28.80 -37.35
N PRO A 820 -23.83 -27.80 -37.35
CA PRO A 820 -24.41 -27.32 -36.11
C PRO A 820 -25.05 -28.48 -35.36
N ALA A 821 -24.77 -28.58 -34.06
CA ALA A 821 -25.35 -29.62 -33.22
C ALA A 821 -26.88 -29.51 -33.30
N ALA A 822 -27.55 -30.61 -33.69
CA ALA A 822 -29.00 -30.63 -33.77
C ALA A 822 -29.58 -30.25 -32.40
N THR A 823 -30.40 -29.21 -32.38
CA THR A 823 -31.12 -28.80 -31.18
C THR A 823 -32.02 -29.94 -30.68
N PRO A 824 -32.17 -30.17 -29.37
CA PRO A 824 -32.99 -31.28 -28.84
C PRO A 824 -34.49 -31.27 -29.22
N GLU A 825 -34.95 -30.31 -30.02
CA GLU A 825 -36.32 -30.15 -30.48
C GLU A 825 -36.63 -30.92 -31.78
N ASP A 826 -35.63 -31.31 -32.58
CA ASP A 826 -35.84 -32.03 -33.87
C ASP A 826 -36.20 -33.52 -33.73
N ALA A 827 -36.57 -33.98 -32.52
CA ALA A 827 -36.79 -35.39 -32.19
C ALA A 827 -38.17 -35.71 -31.57
N GLN A 828 -39.22 -34.94 -31.89
CA GLN A 828 -40.63 -35.36 -31.81
C GLN A 828 -41.54 -34.37 -32.55
N GLY A 829 -42.40 -34.85 -33.44
CA GLY A 829 -43.27 -33.98 -34.25
C GLY A 829 -44.74 -34.00 -33.83
N GLU A 830 -45.38 -32.83 -33.87
CA GLU A 830 -46.77 -32.58 -34.34
C GLU A 830 -46.99 -31.06 -34.55
N GLU A 831 -48.15 -30.64 -35.07
CA GLU A 831 -48.30 -29.45 -35.94
C GLU A 831 -48.29 -28.02 -35.31
N ALA A 832 -47.69 -27.10 -36.10
CA ALA A 832 -48.13 -25.72 -36.42
C ALA A 832 -47.90 -24.50 -35.48
N ALA A 833 -46.88 -23.68 -35.81
CA ALA A 833 -46.97 -22.23 -36.09
C ALA A 833 -45.60 -21.69 -36.62
N PRO A 834 -45.54 -20.62 -37.45
CA PRO A 834 -44.28 -20.16 -38.05
C PRO A 834 -43.42 -19.31 -37.08
N PRO A 835 -42.08 -19.37 -37.16
CA PRO A 835 -41.19 -18.59 -36.31
C PRO A 835 -41.00 -17.14 -36.82
N PRO A 836 -40.86 -16.13 -35.94
CA PRO A 836 -40.19 -14.89 -36.28
C PRO A 836 -38.66 -15.12 -36.39
N SER A 837 -38.03 -14.37 -37.28
CA SER A 837 -36.64 -14.54 -37.74
C SER A 837 -35.56 -14.41 -36.66
N GLY A 838 -34.53 -15.28 -36.70
CA GLY A 838 -33.24 -15.04 -36.03
C GLY A 838 -32.47 -16.29 -35.62
N ALA A 839 -32.00 -17.11 -36.58
CA ALA A 839 -31.15 -18.27 -36.27
C ALA A 839 -29.67 -17.85 -36.12
N PRO A 840 -28.96 -18.26 -35.05
CA PRO A 840 -27.52 -18.08 -34.93
C PRO A 840 -26.74 -19.08 -35.82
N LEU A 841 -25.57 -18.66 -36.30
CA LEU A 841 -24.64 -19.48 -37.09
C LEU A 841 -23.59 -20.15 -36.19
N GLY A 842 -23.11 -21.32 -36.60
CA GLY A 842 -22.23 -22.16 -35.80
C GLY A 842 -20.88 -21.53 -35.44
N LEU A 843 -20.79 -20.98 -34.22
CA LEU A 843 -19.54 -20.66 -33.53
C LEU A 843 -19.52 -21.15 -32.07
N ASP A 844 -20.58 -21.86 -31.65
CA ASP A 844 -20.85 -22.19 -30.24
C ASP A 844 -19.81 -23.14 -29.60
N VAL A 845 -19.08 -23.89 -30.42
CA VAL A 845 -17.98 -24.79 -29.98
C VAL A 845 -16.78 -24.00 -29.47
N LEU A 846 -16.46 -22.82 -30.03
CA LEU A 846 -15.38 -21.94 -29.54
C LEU A 846 -15.73 -21.20 -28.25
N LEU A 847 -16.99 -21.25 -27.81
CA LEU A 847 -17.51 -20.48 -26.67
C LEU A 847 -17.89 -21.37 -25.48
N GLY A 848 -17.65 -22.69 -25.54
CA GLY A 848 -18.01 -23.67 -24.52
C GLY A 848 -17.52 -23.30 -23.11
N ASP A 849 -16.25 -22.90 -23.01
CA ASP A 849 -15.60 -22.59 -21.71
C ASP A 849 -15.87 -21.16 -21.20
N ASN A 850 -16.75 -20.38 -21.84
CA ASN A 850 -17.15 -19.05 -21.37
C ASN A 850 -18.68 -18.82 -21.36
N ARG A 851 -19.50 -19.86 -21.55
CA ARG A 851 -20.97 -19.77 -21.56
C ARG A 851 -21.67 -20.19 -20.26
N GLN A 852 -21.11 -19.78 -19.13
CA GLN A 852 -21.92 -19.45 -17.94
C GLN A 852 -21.37 -18.20 -17.27
N LEU A 853 -21.83 -17.01 -17.69
CA LEU A 853 -21.97 -15.76 -16.91
C LEU A 853 -22.35 -14.53 -17.78
N GLN A 854 -23.34 -14.68 -18.69
CA GLN A 854 -24.07 -13.52 -19.24
C GLN A 854 -25.57 -13.80 -19.27
N GLY A 855 -26.33 -12.93 -18.60
CA GLY A 855 -27.70 -13.14 -18.14
C GLY A 855 -27.73 -12.97 -16.62
N ASP A 856 -28.15 -11.84 -16.05
CA ASP A 856 -29.15 -10.89 -16.55
C ASP A 856 -28.74 -9.42 -16.30
N MET A 857 -28.59 -8.63 -17.37
CA MET A 857 -28.26 -7.19 -17.32
C MET A 857 -29.15 -6.45 -18.33
N ALA A 858 -30.36 -6.15 -17.90
CA ALA A 858 -31.31 -5.38 -18.69
C ALA A 858 -30.79 -3.96 -18.96
N ARG A 859 -30.54 -3.65 -20.23
CA ARG A 859 -30.21 -2.29 -20.71
C ARG A 859 -31.25 -1.28 -20.22
N ARG A 860 -30.82 -0.28 -19.44
CA ARG A 860 -31.52 1.01 -19.31
C ARG A 860 -30.81 2.08 -20.12
N THR A 861 -30.97 2.00 -21.44
CA THR A 861 -30.67 3.12 -22.32
C THR A 861 -31.81 4.13 -22.22
N PHE A 862 -31.57 5.30 -21.64
CA PHE A 862 -32.59 6.35 -21.61
C PHE A 862 -32.73 6.98 -22.99
N LYS A 863 -33.83 6.66 -23.68
CA LYS A 863 -34.23 7.35 -24.91
C LYS A 863 -35.05 8.59 -24.51
N PHE A 864 -34.47 9.78 -24.68
CA PHE A 864 -35.24 11.02 -24.66
C PHE A 864 -36.03 11.12 -25.96
N GLU A 865 -37.32 10.80 -25.93
CA GLU A 865 -38.24 11.15 -27.02
C GLU A 865 -39.44 11.93 -26.51
N ARG A 866 -39.59 13.11 -27.12
CA ARG A 866 -40.72 14.02 -27.03
C ARG A 866 -41.97 13.31 -27.53
N HIS A 867 -42.98 13.20 -26.67
CA HIS A 867 -44.32 12.85 -27.14
C HIS A 867 -45.15 14.12 -27.33
N ASP A 868 -45.29 14.52 -28.59
CA ASP A 868 -46.37 15.40 -28.98
C ASP A 868 -47.70 14.65 -28.81
N GLN A 869 -48.75 15.38 -28.42
CA GLN A 869 -50.14 15.01 -28.69
C GLN A 869 -50.81 16.13 -29.49
N THR A 870 -50.89 15.90 -30.80
CA THR A 870 -52.04 16.26 -31.64
C THR A 870 -53.30 15.55 -31.09
N ASP A 871 -54.54 16.00 -31.27
CA ASP A 871 -55.11 17.15 -31.99
C ASP A 871 -56.41 17.57 -31.30
N GLY A 872 -56.91 18.80 -31.49
CA GLY A 872 -58.05 19.26 -30.70
C GLY A 872 -58.84 20.51 -31.08
N GLY A 873 -58.64 21.12 -32.26
CA GLY A 873 -59.63 21.99 -32.94
C GLY A 873 -59.97 23.40 -32.37
N GLU A 874 -59.89 24.40 -33.26
CA GLU A 874 -60.72 25.63 -33.33
C GLU A 874 -60.68 26.67 -32.15
N ALA A 875 -60.62 28.00 -32.36
CA ALA A 875 -60.50 28.79 -33.58
C ALA A 875 -60.07 30.27 -33.30
N ALA A 876 -59.66 30.96 -34.37
CA ALA A 876 -59.73 32.42 -34.62
C ALA A 876 -58.93 33.45 -33.77
N ALA A 877 -58.02 34.13 -34.45
CA ALA A 877 -57.45 35.47 -34.16
C ALA A 877 -58.44 36.59 -34.66
N PRO A 878 -58.16 37.93 -34.70
CA PRO A 878 -56.86 38.63 -34.57
C PRO A 878 -56.80 40.08 -33.97
N ALA A 879 -55.55 40.54 -33.67
CA ALA A 879 -54.94 41.87 -33.96
C ALA A 879 -55.52 43.22 -33.40
N PRO A 880 -54.75 44.34 -33.45
CA PRO A 880 -53.32 44.54 -33.10
C PRO A 880 -53.04 45.84 -32.28
N GLY A 881 -51.81 46.05 -31.78
CA GLY A 881 -51.34 47.38 -31.34
C GLY A 881 -50.12 47.45 -30.42
N ASP A 882 -48.94 47.60 -31.04
CA ASP A 882 -47.74 48.34 -30.59
C ASP A 882 -46.59 47.70 -29.76
N ALA A 883 -45.47 47.53 -30.50
CA ALA A 883 -44.05 47.74 -30.15
C ALA A 883 -43.35 46.96 -29.00
N GLU A 884 -42.49 46.02 -29.43
CA GLU A 884 -41.07 45.77 -29.01
C GLU A 884 -40.69 45.57 -27.52
N ALA A 885 -39.83 44.63 -27.13
CA ALA A 885 -39.32 43.41 -27.77
C ALA A 885 -38.75 42.46 -26.69
N GLU A 886 -38.58 41.20 -27.07
CA GLU A 886 -38.29 39.96 -26.32
C GLU A 886 -37.18 39.98 -25.23
N GLY A 887 -37.20 39.08 -24.23
CA GLY A 887 -38.15 37.97 -24.03
C GLY A 887 -38.08 37.25 -22.67
N PRO A 888 -39.08 36.40 -22.36
CA PRO A 888 -39.15 35.63 -21.10
C PRO A 888 -39.00 34.11 -21.29
N SER A 889 -38.52 33.40 -20.26
CA SER A 889 -38.78 31.97 -20.07
C SER A 889 -39.75 31.77 -18.90
N GLY A 890 -41.04 31.67 -19.21
CA GLY A 890 -42.07 31.39 -18.21
C GLY A 890 -41.90 29.99 -17.62
N GLY A 891 -41.76 29.90 -16.29
CA GLY A 891 -41.49 28.65 -15.61
C GLY A 891 -42.69 27.71 -15.48
N ARG A 892 -42.44 26.52 -14.95
CA ARG A 892 -43.46 25.76 -14.19
C ARG A 892 -43.00 25.63 -12.74
N VAL A 893 -43.97 25.79 -11.85
CA VAL A 893 -43.78 26.07 -10.43
C VAL A 893 -43.56 24.78 -9.65
N PHE A 894 -42.62 24.81 -8.71
CA PHE A 894 -42.80 24.14 -7.43
C PHE A 894 -42.69 25.19 -6.31
N LYS A 895 -43.70 25.23 -5.45
CA LYS A 895 -43.85 26.19 -4.36
C LYS A 895 -43.29 25.57 -3.08
N ILE A 896 -42.46 26.31 -2.35
CA ILE A 896 -42.00 25.93 -1.00
C ILE A 896 -42.39 27.06 -0.05
N GLU A 897 -43.09 26.75 1.03
CA GLU A 897 -43.41 27.68 2.12
C GLU A 897 -42.95 27.11 3.46
N ASN A 898 -42.45 27.99 4.32
CA ASN A 898 -41.93 27.70 5.65
C ASN A 898 -42.82 28.40 6.68
N LEU A 899 -43.22 27.71 7.76
CA LEU A 899 -43.90 28.33 8.90
C LEU A 899 -43.39 27.78 10.24
N SER A 900 -43.02 28.73 11.13
CA SER A 900 -42.62 28.58 12.54
C SER A 900 -41.30 27.84 12.84
N GLY A 901 -40.40 28.30 13.72
CA GLY A 901 -40.28 29.61 14.38
C GLY A 901 -40.27 29.54 15.91
N PHE A 902 -39.08 29.40 16.51
CA PHE A 902 -38.85 29.73 17.93
C PHE A 902 -37.48 30.39 18.17
N ARG A 903 -37.34 31.02 19.34
CA ARG A 903 -36.32 32.05 19.65
C ARG A 903 -35.05 31.48 20.27
N ASN A 904 -33.96 32.21 20.05
CA ASN A 904 -32.68 32.03 20.73
C ASN A 904 -32.64 32.82 22.05
N THR A 905 -32.33 32.11 23.14
CA THR A 905 -31.87 32.58 24.47
C THR A 905 -31.09 31.40 25.03
N GLY A 906 -29.84 31.45 25.47
CA GLY A 906 -29.04 32.54 26.02
C GLY A 906 -28.19 31.87 27.12
N ASP A 907 -26.91 32.24 27.21
CA ASP A 907 -25.92 31.74 28.19
C ASP A 907 -25.49 30.26 28.06
N VAL A 908 -24.42 30.05 27.27
CA VAL A 908 -23.56 28.85 27.34
C VAL A 908 -22.31 29.20 28.14
N LEU A 909 -22.06 28.47 29.23
CA LEU A 909 -20.80 28.53 29.98
C LEU A 909 -19.69 27.83 29.20
N PRO A 910 -18.43 28.31 29.24
CA PRO A 910 -17.34 27.69 28.50
C PRO A 910 -17.03 26.29 29.06
N VAL A 911 -17.07 25.30 28.17
CA VAL A 911 -16.51 23.97 28.41
C VAL A 911 -14.97 24.09 28.41
N PRO A 912 -14.23 23.50 29.36
CA PRO A 912 -12.78 23.56 29.36
C PRO A 912 -12.17 22.87 28.14
N GLU A 913 -11.11 23.45 27.57
CA GLU A 913 -10.30 22.80 26.54
C GLU A 913 -9.61 21.55 27.13
N VAL A 914 -9.76 20.41 26.46
CA VAL A 914 -9.04 19.17 26.78
C VAL A 914 -7.80 19.10 25.88
N PRO A 915 -6.57 19.11 26.44
CA PRO A 915 -5.36 19.00 25.62
C PRO A 915 -5.28 17.63 24.91
N GLY A 916 -5.23 17.63 23.59
CA GLY A 916 -4.99 16.42 22.77
C GLY A 916 -6.00 16.13 21.66
N PHE A 917 -7.14 16.82 21.60
CA PHE A 917 -8.15 16.62 20.55
C PHE A 917 -8.66 17.97 20.01
N GLN A 918 -8.63 18.17 18.68
CA GLN A 918 -9.31 19.30 18.02
C GLN A 918 -10.60 18.81 17.36
N PHE A 919 -11.75 19.32 17.83
CA PHE A 919 -13.04 19.15 17.17
C PHE A 919 -13.42 20.42 16.40
N GLY A 920 -13.42 20.33 15.07
CA GLY A 920 -14.10 21.29 14.19
C GLY A 920 -13.33 22.57 13.82
N PRO A 921 -13.69 23.23 12.71
CA PRO A 921 -12.85 24.22 12.03
C PRO A 921 -12.95 25.62 12.63
N GLY A 922 -11.82 26.34 12.72
CA GLY A 922 -11.78 27.64 13.38
C GLY A 922 -10.53 28.49 13.12
N ALA A 923 -10.22 28.78 11.86
CA ALA A 923 -9.45 30.00 11.56
C ALA A 923 -10.15 31.22 12.19
N ARG A 924 -9.38 32.22 12.64
CA ARG A 924 -9.92 33.36 13.40
C ARG A 924 -11.04 34.07 12.62
N LYS A 925 -12.20 34.26 13.28
CA LYS A 925 -13.40 34.94 12.77
C LYS A 925 -13.21 36.46 12.60
N SER A 926 -12.24 36.89 11.79
CA SER A 926 -11.98 38.31 11.48
C SER A 926 -12.01 38.66 9.99
N ASP A 927 -11.86 37.69 9.08
CA ASP A 927 -11.76 37.96 7.64
C ASP A 927 -13.04 37.63 6.84
N GLU A 928 -13.90 36.73 7.31
CA GLU A 928 -15.17 36.41 6.64
C GLU A 928 -16.18 37.58 6.64
N GLU A 929 -16.21 38.40 7.70
CA GLU A 929 -17.03 39.63 7.73
C GLU A 929 -16.51 40.70 6.76
N ARG A 930 -15.25 40.62 6.35
CA ARG A 930 -14.64 41.51 5.36
C ARG A 930 -14.94 41.05 3.94
N ALA A 931 -15.03 39.74 3.70
CA ALA A 931 -15.38 39.15 2.40
C ALA A 931 -16.86 39.36 2.02
N ARG A 932 -17.80 39.32 2.98
CA ARG A 932 -19.25 39.47 2.73
C ARG A 932 -19.72 40.85 2.26
N ARG A 933 -18.81 41.83 2.09
CA ARG A 933 -19.15 43.21 1.65
C ARG A 933 -18.82 43.55 0.19
N ALA A 934 -18.25 42.63 -0.59
CA ALA A 934 -18.00 42.82 -2.02
C ALA A 934 -18.78 41.78 -2.84
N GLY A 935 -19.68 42.24 -3.71
CA GLY A 935 -20.55 41.38 -4.51
C GLY A 935 -19.80 40.53 -5.55
N SER A 936 -20.38 39.38 -5.87
CA SER A 936 -19.83 38.31 -6.72
C SER A 936 -19.11 38.78 -7.98
N ARG A 937 -17.95 38.18 -8.26
CA ARG A 937 -17.45 38.02 -9.63
C ARG A 937 -16.94 36.60 -9.86
N VAL A 938 -17.45 36.01 -10.94
CA VAL A 938 -16.94 34.78 -11.55
C VAL A 938 -15.55 35.07 -12.11
N PHE A 939 -14.56 34.21 -11.82
CA PHE A 939 -13.26 34.27 -12.47
C PHE A 939 -13.22 33.32 -13.66
N ARG A 940 -13.12 33.90 -14.84
CA ARG A 940 -12.76 33.22 -16.10
C ARG A 940 -11.25 33.27 -16.21
N MET A 941 -10.58 32.12 -16.19
CA MET A 941 -9.15 32.05 -16.49
C MET A 941 -8.93 32.21 -17.99
N GLU A 942 -8.28 33.30 -18.39
CA GLU A 942 -7.67 33.42 -19.72
C GLU A 942 -6.15 33.35 -19.59
N ARG A 943 -5.54 32.68 -20.56
CA ARG A 943 -4.11 32.37 -20.60
C ARG A 943 -3.32 33.62 -21.03
N LEU A 944 -2.48 34.14 -20.14
CA LEU A 944 -1.57 35.24 -20.43
C LEU A 944 -0.18 34.70 -20.81
N ASP A 945 0.05 34.62 -22.12
CA ASP A 945 1.35 34.29 -22.69
C ASP A 945 2.29 35.51 -22.68
N LYS A 946 3.59 35.22 -22.53
CA LYS A 946 4.76 36.12 -22.73
C LYS A 946 4.98 37.24 -21.71
N VAL A 947 6.14 37.19 -21.07
CA VAL A 947 6.92 38.37 -20.71
C VAL A 947 8.22 38.31 -21.51
N GLU A 948 8.52 39.39 -22.23
CA GLU A 948 9.74 39.52 -23.04
C GLU A 948 10.95 39.79 -22.13
N LEU A 949 12.09 39.17 -22.42
CA LEU A 949 13.35 39.45 -21.75
C LEU A 949 13.93 40.78 -22.26
N PRO A 950 14.39 41.69 -21.39
CA PRO A 950 15.08 42.90 -21.83
C PRO A 950 16.49 42.59 -22.38
N ASP A 951 16.81 43.13 -23.56
CA ASP A 951 18.12 43.02 -24.17
C ASP A 951 19.21 43.84 -23.44
N GLY A 952 20.33 43.17 -23.16
CA GLY A 952 21.68 43.62 -23.53
C GLY A 952 22.33 44.85 -22.87
N THR A 953 23.23 44.61 -21.90
CA THR A 953 24.60 45.19 -21.79
C THR A 953 25.37 44.39 -20.71
N GLY A 954 26.64 43.97 -20.82
CA GLY A 954 27.58 43.94 -21.95
C GLY A 954 29.06 43.88 -21.49
N VAL A 955 29.81 42.83 -21.89
CA VAL A 955 31.31 42.73 -21.88
C VAL A 955 31.93 42.60 -20.45
N SER A 956 32.93 41.76 -20.15
CA SER A 956 34.12 41.36 -20.92
C SER A 956 34.58 39.89 -20.80
N SER A 957 35.23 39.41 -21.86
CA SER A 957 35.93 38.14 -21.98
C SER A 957 37.25 38.05 -21.19
N GLY A 958 37.50 36.90 -20.56
CA GLY A 958 38.83 36.39 -20.19
C GLY A 958 39.11 35.07 -20.91
N LYS A 959 40.34 34.86 -21.39
CA LYS A 959 40.74 33.74 -22.27
C LYS A 959 41.73 32.79 -21.57
N GLN A 960 41.56 31.48 -21.81
CA GLN A 960 42.60 30.42 -21.73
C GLN A 960 43.17 30.20 -20.29
N GLU A 961 43.77 29.07 -19.91
CA GLU A 961 44.48 28.01 -20.67
C GLU A 961 44.17 26.58 -20.18
N THR A 962 44.33 25.61 -21.08
CA THR A 962 44.56 24.18 -20.77
C THR A 962 46.02 23.92 -20.43
N PRO A 963 46.33 22.85 -19.67
CA PRO A 963 47.25 21.87 -20.27
C PRO A 963 46.89 20.40 -20.01
N GLU A 964 47.13 19.56 -21.02
CA GLU A 964 47.36 18.12 -20.89
C GLU A 964 48.77 17.86 -20.34
N VAL A 965 48.97 16.85 -19.48
CA VAL A 965 50.16 15.97 -19.50
C VAL A 965 49.80 14.58 -18.92
N SER A 966 50.22 13.54 -19.64
CA SER A 966 50.39 12.14 -19.20
C SER A 966 51.83 11.70 -19.57
N PRO A 967 52.37 10.54 -19.15
CA PRO A 967 52.18 9.74 -17.93
C PRO A 967 53.55 9.31 -17.30
N ASP A 968 53.50 8.32 -16.37
CA ASP A 968 54.36 7.11 -16.33
C ASP A 968 55.32 6.85 -15.13
N ALA A 969 55.43 5.54 -14.80
CA ALA A 969 56.49 4.81 -14.07
C ALA A 969 56.81 5.06 -12.56
N THR A 970 57.21 4.07 -11.73
CA THR A 970 56.97 2.60 -11.60
C THR A 970 57.57 2.07 -10.25
N VAL A 971 57.33 0.78 -9.91
CA VAL A 971 58.07 -0.10 -8.93
C VAL A 971 57.75 0.12 -7.44
N GLY A 972 57.48 -0.89 -6.59
CA GLY A 972 57.35 -2.36 -6.69
C GLY A 972 57.38 -2.99 -5.26
N GLY A 973 57.03 -4.25 -4.96
CA GLY A 973 56.44 -5.37 -5.72
C GLY A 973 56.31 -6.66 -4.88
N VAL A 974 55.76 -7.75 -5.47
CA VAL A 974 56.02 -9.21 -5.22
C VAL A 974 55.79 -9.77 -3.78
N VAL A 975 54.68 -10.46 -3.39
CA VAL A 975 54.23 -11.87 -3.70
C VAL A 975 55.23 -12.94 -3.19
N PRO A 976 54.88 -14.15 -2.63
CA PRO A 976 53.65 -14.97 -2.74
C PRO A 976 53.04 -15.64 -1.46
N GLU A 977 51.94 -16.34 -1.73
CA GLU A 977 51.18 -17.37 -1.00
C GLU A 977 51.96 -18.46 -0.21
N LYS A 978 51.32 -19.05 0.81
CA LYS A 978 51.03 -20.51 0.87
C LYS A 978 50.08 -20.94 2.01
N ALA A 979 49.27 -21.97 1.73
CA ALA A 979 48.58 -22.84 2.70
C ALA A 979 48.98 -24.31 2.42
N PRO A 980 48.45 -25.35 3.12
CA PRO A 980 48.00 -25.48 4.52
C PRO A 980 48.92 -26.45 5.29
N PRO A 981 48.51 -27.06 6.43
CA PRO A 981 48.03 -28.45 6.35
C PRO A 981 46.91 -28.84 7.35
N ALA A 982 46.37 -30.05 7.22
CA ALA A 982 45.40 -30.68 8.13
C ALA A 982 46.01 -31.90 8.86
N SER A 983 45.47 -32.29 10.03
CA SER A 983 45.20 -33.69 10.41
C SER A 983 44.81 -33.91 11.91
N GLY A 984 43.68 -34.60 12.12
CA GLY A 984 43.55 -35.79 13.00
C GLY A 984 43.46 -35.67 14.54
N GLY A 985 42.52 -36.41 15.14
CA GLY A 985 42.62 -36.86 16.55
C GLY A 985 41.29 -37.07 17.28
N ASP A 986 40.88 -38.33 17.49
CA ASP A 986 39.67 -38.74 18.26
C ASP A 986 39.81 -38.62 19.79
N GLY A 987 38.69 -38.66 20.53
CA GLY A 987 38.68 -38.92 21.98
C GLY A 987 37.31 -38.72 22.66
N ALA A 988 36.83 -39.70 23.44
CA ALA A 988 35.46 -39.75 23.97
C ALA A 988 35.35 -39.75 25.51
N ALA A 989 34.09 -39.64 26.00
CA ALA A 989 33.53 -40.21 27.26
C ALA A 989 33.13 -39.28 28.45
N ALA A 990 31.81 -39.02 28.52
CA ALA A 990 30.88 -39.39 29.62
C ALA A 990 30.99 -38.87 31.09
N SER A 991 29.91 -38.20 31.52
CA SER A 991 29.19 -38.33 32.82
C SER A 991 29.75 -37.66 34.11
N PRO A 992 28.92 -37.45 35.17
CA PRO A 992 27.54 -36.91 35.19
C PRO A 992 27.23 -35.94 36.38
N ALA A 993 26.13 -35.17 36.27
CA ALA A 993 25.18 -34.68 37.31
C ALA A 993 25.65 -34.10 38.69
N PRO A 994 24.90 -33.15 39.29
CA PRO A 994 23.72 -33.55 40.05
C PRO A 994 22.47 -32.66 39.88
N GLU A 995 21.30 -33.29 40.00
CA GLU A 995 20.00 -32.63 40.11
C GLU A 995 19.85 -31.91 41.46
N THR A 996 19.11 -30.80 41.50
CA THR A 996 18.55 -30.26 42.74
C THR A 996 17.04 -30.10 42.61
N LYS A 997 16.30 -30.80 43.48
CA LYS A 997 14.84 -30.71 43.60
C LYS A 997 14.46 -29.40 44.31
N VAL A 998 13.47 -28.69 43.79
CA VAL A 998 12.77 -27.58 44.46
C VAL A 998 11.32 -28.02 44.72
N PRO A 999 10.74 -27.76 45.91
CA PRO A 999 9.47 -28.37 46.31
C PRO A 999 8.23 -27.61 45.82
N SER A 1000 7.15 -28.35 45.54
CA SER A 1000 5.82 -27.80 45.28
C SER A 1000 5.15 -27.30 46.58
N PRO A 1001 4.46 -26.15 46.55
CA PRO A 1001 3.38 -25.82 47.48
C PRO A 1001 2.02 -26.08 46.81
N ASP A 1002 1.13 -26.73 47.54
CA ASP A 1002 -0.25 -27.01 47.10
C ASP A 1002 -1.25 -26.16 47.90
N ALA A 1003 -2.47 -26.03 47.36
CA ALA A 1003 -3.68 -25.46 48.00
C ALA A 1003 -3.70 -23.96 48.40
N ALA A 1004 -4.34 -23.15 47.54
CA ALA A 1004 -5.10 -21.95 47.93
C ALA A 1004 -6.46 -21.94 47.20
N GLU A 1005 -7.51 -21.48 47.88
CA GLU A 1005 -8.91 -21.76 47.51
C GLU A 1005 -9.40 -21.04 46.23
N THR A 1006 -10.07 -21.78 45.35
CA THR A 1006 -10.74 -21.25 44.16
C THR A 1006 -12.02 -20.50 44.50
N LYS A 1007 -12.01 -19.18 44.33
CA LYS A 1007 -13.24 -18.42 44.06
C LYS A 1007 -13.48 -18.38 42.55
N GLU A 1008 -14.63 -18.90 42.13
CA GLU A 1008 -15.04 -18.87 40.73
C GLU A 1008 -15.10 -17.43 40.20
N ARG A 1009 -14.30 -17.13 39.18
CA ARG A 1009 -14.54 -15.96 38.33
C ARG A 1009 -15.82 -16.20 37.53
N PRO A 1010 -16.74 -15.22 37.40
CA PRO A 1010 -17.81 -15.34 36.43
C PRO A 1010 -17.20 -15.52 35.03
N ALA A 1011 -17.81 -16.38 34.22
CA ALA A 1011 -17.30 -16.67 32.88
C ALA A 1011 -17.34 -15.40 32.02
N LEU A 1012 -16.17 -14.98 31.52
CA LEU A 1012 -16.05 -13.95 30.51
C LEU A 1012 -16.86 -14.35 29.27
N PRO A 1013 -17.47 -13.38 28.54
CA PRO A 1013 -18.02 -13.68 27.22
C PRO A 1013 -16.89 -14.26 26.35
N LYS A 1014 -17.09 -15.46 25.81
CA LYS A 1014 -16.10 -16.09 24.95
C LYS A 1014 -15.84 -15.21 23.74
N ILE A 1015 -14.58 -14.90 23.48
CA ILE A 1015 -14.15 -14.30 22.21
C ILE A 1015 -14.63 -15.22 21.08
N PRO A 1016 -15.29 -14.71 20.03
CA PRO A 1016 -15.69 -15.54 18.89
C PRO A 1016 -14.49 -16.28 18.30
N GLU A 1017 -14.47 -17.61 18.49
CA GLU A 1017 -13.46 -18.52 17.92
C GLU A 1017 -13.67 -18.69 16.39
N VAL A 1018 -14.82 -18.26 15.89
CA VAL A 1018 -15.25 -18.35 14.50
C VAL A 1018 -14.77 -17.12 13.72
N VAL A 1019 -14.09 -17.33 12.59
CA VAL A 1019 -13.92 -16.29 11.55
C VAL A 1019 -15.30 -15.93 11.02
N PRO A 1020 -15.60 -14.67 10.67
CA PRO A 1020 -16.87 -14.33 10.02
C PRO A 1020 -17.07 -15.13 8.72
N VAL A 1021 -17.86 -16.20 8.78
CA VAL A 1021 -18.22 -17.00 7.60
C VAL A 1021 -19.28 -16.25 6.82
N ASP A 1022 -18.84 -15.37 5.91
CA ASP A 1022 -19.75 -14.70 4.99
C ASP A 1022 -19.95 -15.58 3.73
N PRO A 1023 -21.14 -16.19 3.53
CA PRO A 1023 -21.42 -16.95 2.32
C PRO A 1023 -21.39 -16.09 1.04
N ASN A 1024 -21.43 -14.75 1.18
CA ASN A 1024 -21.35 -13.78 0.09
C ASN A 1024 -19.92 -13.27 -0.15
N PHE A 1025 -18.88 -13.77 0.55
CA PHE A 1025 -17.48 -13.40 0.30
C PHE A 1025 -17.08 -13.79 -1.13
N ASN A 1026 -17.16 -12.83 -2.06
CA ASN A 1026 -17.21 -13.12 -3.49
C ASN A 1026 -15.91 -12.73 -4.18
N PHE A 1027 -15.15 -13.71 -4.63
CA PHE A 1027 -14.02 -13.48 -5.53
C PHE A 1027 -14.49 -12.75 -6.81
N GLY A 1028 -13.55 -12.09 -7.50
CA GLY A 1028 -13.75 -11.73 -8.91
C GLY A 1028 -14.25 -12.93 -9.74
N PRO A 1029 -14.87 -12.69 -10.92
CA PRO A 1029 -15.79 -13.61 -11.60
C PRO A 1029 -15.42 -15.09 -11.46
N ALA A 1030 -16.30 -15.83 -10.79
CA ALA A 1030 -15.96 -17.06 -10.09
C ALA A 1030 -15.62 -18.24 -11.03
N TYR A 1031 -14.46 -18.86 -10.80
CA TYR A 1031 -14.17 -20.21 -11.28
C TYR A 1031 -14.83 -21.23 -10.33
N LYS A 1032 -15.90 -21.89 -10.77
CA LYS A 1032 -16.54 -23.00 -10.03
C LYS A 1032 -16.06 -24.33 -10.60
N GLY A 1033 -15.18 -25.02 -9.87
CA GLY A 1033 -14.90 -26.43 -10.12
C GLY A 1033 -16.13 -27.32 -9.84
N PRO A 1034 -16.24 -28.49 -10.50
CA PRO A 1034 -17.41 -29.36 -10.37
C PRO A 1034 -17.44 -30.05 -9.00
N ALA A 1035 -18.48 -29.81 -8.22
CA ALA A 1035 -18.81 -30.62 -7.06
C ALA A 1035 -19.60 -31.85 -7.53
N GLU A 1036 -18.99 -33.04 -7.51
CA GLU A 1036 -19.71 -34.29 -7.75
C GLU A 1036 -20.74 -34.55 -6.64
N THR A 1037 -21.95 -34.90 -7.07
CA THR A 1037 -23.11 -35.12 -6.21
C THR A 1037 -23.10 -36.50 -5.56
N GLN A 1038 -23.38 -36.57 -4.25
CA GLN A 1038 -24.22 -37.65 -3.70
C GLN A 1038 -25.30 -37.12 -2.75
N THR A 1039 -26.54 -37.20 -3.26
CA THR A 1039 -27.82 -37.49 -2.58
C THR A 1039 -27.69 -38.54 -1.44
N GLU A 1040 -28.57 -38.68 -0.44
CA GLU A 1040 -29.95 -38.22 -0.16
C GLU A 1040 -30.20 -38.32 1.38
N GLU A 1041 -31.25 -37.82 2.05
CA GLU A 1041 -32.52 -37.12 1.73
C GLU A 1041 -32.77 -36.13 2.92
N GLY A 1042 -34.02 -35.78 3.27
CA GLY A 1042 -34.37 -35.31 4.62
C GLY A 1042 -35.42 -34.19 4.75
N GLY A 1043 -36.27 -33.97 3.74
CA GLY A 1043 -37.45 -33.09 3.66
C GLY A 1043 -37.72 -31.95 4.68
N GLY A 1044 -37.78 -30.69 4.20
CA GLY A 1044 -38.33 -29.58 5.02
C GLY A 1044 -38.39 -28.17 4.39
N LYS A 1045 -39.20 -27.94 3.34
CA LYS A 1045 -39.40 -26.58 2.77
C LYS A 1045 -40.06 -25.61 3.76
N ARG A 1046 -39.52 -24.40 3.87
CA ARG A 1046 -40.34 -23.16 3.98
C ARG A 1046 -39.86 -22.14 2.94
N VAL A 1047 -40.83 -21.64 2.17
CA VAL A 1047 -40.67 -20.61 1.15
C VAL A 1047 -41.06 -19.28 1.76
N PHE A 1048 -40.29 -18.22 1.50
CA PHE A 1048 -40.78 -16.85 1.64
C PHE A 1048 -40.94 -16.22 0.25
N LYS A 1049 -42.16 -15.73 0.00
CA LYS A 1049 -42.63 -15.17 -1.26
C LYS A 1049 -42.57 -13.66 -1.15
N ILE A 1050 -41.84 -12.99 -2.04
CA ILE A 1050 -41.82 -11.52 -2.12
C ILE A 1050 -42.94 -11.09 -3.07
N GLU A 1051 -43.95 -10.40 -2.55
CA GLU A 1051 -44.93 -9.67 -3.36
C GLU A 1051 -44.83 -8.17 -3.06
N ARG A 1052 -44.65 -7.37 -4.12
CA ARG A 1052 -44.81 -5.92 -4.07
C ARG A 1052 -46.26 -5.56 -4.40
N SER A 1053 -46.82 -4.59 -3.68
CA SER A 1053 -47.97 -3.81 -4.12
C SER A 1053 -47.86 -2.37 -3.60
N PRO A 1054 -48.39 -1.35 -4.33
CA PRO A 1054 -48.09 0.05 -4.03
C PRO A 1054 -49.23 0.82 -3.33
N LYS A 1055 -48.82 1.89 -2.64
CA LYS A 1055 -49.55 3.14 -2.29
C LYS A 1055 -50.62 3.18 -1.17
N THR A 1056 -50.55 4.34 -0.49
CA THR A 1056 -51.59 5.20 0.12
C THR A 1056 -52.23 4.89 1.47
N GLU A 1057 -52.31 5.97 2.27
CA GLU A 1057 -53.14 6.25 3.47
C GLU A 1057 -52.79 5.41 4.73
N GLU A 1058 -52.70 5.98 5.95
CA GLU A 1058 -52.93 7.35 6.47
C GLU A 1058 -51.66 7.97 7.10
#